data_AF-A0AAW0ZXT2-F1
#
_entry.id   AF-A0AAW0ZXT2-F1
#
_cell.length_a   1.000
_cell.length_b   1.000
_cell.length_c   1.000
_cell.angle_alpha   90.00
_cell.angle_beta   90.00
_cell.angle_gamma   90.00
#
_symmetry.space_group_name_H-M   'P 1'
#
loop_
_entity.id
_entity.type
_entity.pdbx_description
1 polymer ?
#
loop_
_entity_poly.entity_id
_entity_poly.type
_entity_poly.pdbx_seq_one_letter_code
_entity_poly.pdbx_strand_id
1 'polypeptide(L)'
;MVMTKNHSISRSSSCLRKYRILFVFGITVLCVQIYLAHIFFGLEIRSRRFSRLSSGEDSSQPTEDEDLSKGLRQLKLPPDKTSNSNKILQFQRNRTTRIKLDRKSLNFTPSCEFTGREAVSAVTRAQSQVCKQRIVNVTCLNQQGLLYPERIQSLCPHSPGFIDKPVSLGCFKDDKTLRILSGYYHVFKGNNSPERCTFLCLQSGYLYAGTEYSVECFCGMEKPSQLKRLPDSSCNMKCSGNPKYSCGGYLTINVFWTGIQKFKAQEARNMSIDGENEKPARIAYLLTVNGRASRQRQDYLYREMLEVEKSCKTNNIKVARGENLRHASIWGESDFPIKNNAQLTQFLSLNKGMNFVKSHGREVQRFITKQGLDKTFVECETRMWRIGDRKLPDGIQIDGGSDWVALSRDFVEYVANPNPDTLVTDLLKVFKYTLLPAESFFHTVLRNSKFCNTYIDNNLHVTNWKRKLGCKCQYKAVVDWCGCSPNDFKLEDFSRIRNTIDRNLFFARKFESIIDQRIIDRVEEWLYSENLNKTVNAKGYDAYWQSLYHAADLSPLTDDAQLTVSNSLARLIFHKLNVNYKDVRLLETTAYFKQNQFVGILILAEVTLQQQTVQQKRIESLVYPRHNFSTSREWLGKIQSLSVNTDYDQKEKTFRNLIGSIGPYSYPVLSYEFDTGITTPQNLSILWVDPYGRLAEVNYIQLEEMTLTGYVKPQFNEHLIVGTWHLFLVADSLLVAKMNFLVTPLAYWKNKKIDPERAKEVNNASVDSYHITEEMNKKWSHLLNSVNFYERTTHMTDNEIKINSNLDQWIDKLVQKHYEIDKICNVNDTELKLQKCINTYWSSLSPDTKADINNLC
;
A
#
# COMPACT_ATOMS: atom_id res chain seq x y z
N MET A 1 23.72 -9.50 -92.77
CA MET A 1 24.84 -10.17 -93.48
C MET A 1 25.94 -10.48 -92.47
N VAL A 2 26.84 -11.43 -92.76
CA VAL A 2 27.80 -12.00 -91.79
C VAL A 2 29.15 -11.25 -91.82
N MET A 3 30.03 -11.54 -90.85
CA MET A 3 31.48 -11.22 -90.74
C MET A 3 31.91 -10.01 -89.88
N THR A 4 32.02 -10.28 -88.57
CA THR A 4 33.18 -10.03 -87.70
C THR A 4 34.34 -9.10 -88.15
N LYS A 5 34.78 -8.23 -87.23
CA LYS A 5 36.21 -7.89 -87.05
C LYS A 5 36.52 -7.60 -85.57
N ASN A 6 37.75 -7.93 -85.14
CA ASN A 6 38.20 -7.83 -83.76
C ASN A 6 38.76 -6.45 -83.42
N HIS A 7 38.68 -6.05 -82.14
CA HIS A 7 39.79 -5.39 -81.45
C HIS A 7 39.75 -5.67 -79.94
N SER A 8 40.93 -5.75 -79.31
CA SER A 8 41.12 -6.06 -77.89
C SER A 8 41.30 -4.77 -77.06
N ILE A 9 40.67 -4.70 -75.88
CA ILE A 9 40.96 -3.69 -74.86
C ILE A 9 41.10 -4.32 -73.47
N SER A 10 42.03 -3.76 -72.69
CA SER A 10 42.48 -4.19 -71.37
C SER A 10 41.39 -4.27 -70.28
N ARG A 11 41.70 -5.02 -69.21
CA ARG A 11 40.93 -5.13 -67.96
C ARG A 11 40.61 -3.75 -67.36
N SER A 12 39.35 -3.52 -67.00
CA SER A 12 39.00 -2.54 -65.96
C SER A 12 38.67 -3.28 -64.64
N SER A 13 39.58 -3.23 -63.68
CA SER A 13 39.46 -3.88 -62.36
C SER A 13 38.48 -3.17 -61.40
N SER A 14 37.67 -2.23 -61.90
CA SER A 14 36.69 -1.44 -61.15
C SER A 14 35.63 -2.31 -60.47
N CYS A 15 35.03 -3.28 -61.18
CA CYS A 15 33.93 -4.07 -60.65
C CYS A 15 34.38 -4.99 -59.49
N LEU A 16 35.50 -5.71 -59.65
CA LEU A 16 36.08 -6.53 -58.58
C LEU A 16 36.59 -5.71 -57.38
N ARG A 17 37.01 -4.45 -57.58
CA ARG A 17 37.37 -3.56 -56.48
C ARG A 17 36.13 -3.03 -55.74
N LYS A 18 35.05 -2.70 -56.45
CA LYS A 18 33.75 -2.40 -55.84
C LYS A 18 33.16 -3.60 -55.09
N TYR A 19 33.22 -4.81 -55.66
CA TYR A 19 32.82 -6.03 -54.96
C TYR A 19 33.70 -6.34 -53.76
N ARG A 20 35.04 -6.17 -53.83
CA ARG A 20 35.89 -6.28 -52.63
C ARG A 20 35.56 -5.22 -51.57
N ILE A 21 35.26 -3.98 -51.95
CA ILE A 21 34.85 -2.94 -51.00
C ILE A 21 33.48 -3.28 -50.39
N LEU A 22 32.50 -3.70 -51.18
CA LEU A 22 31.18 -4.13 -50.69
C LEU A 22 31.23 -5.43 -49.88
N PHE A 23 32.18 -6.32 -50.14
CA PHE A 23 32.38 -7.58 -49.40
C PHE A 23 33.18 -7.35 -48.10
N VAL A 24 34.17 -6.44 -48.09
CA VAL A 24 34.84 -6.00 -46.85
C VAL A 24 33.92 -5.11 -46.01
N PHE A 25 33.13 -4.23 -46.63
CA PHE A 25 32.07 -3.48 -45.95
C PHE A 25 30.96 -4.40 -45.46
N GLY A 26 30.57 -5.41 -46.25
CA GLY A 26 29.64 -6.46 -45.85
C GLY A 26 30.17 -7.31 -44.70
N ILE A 27 31.45 -7.68 -44.70
CA ILE A 27 32.10 -8.39 -43.59
C ILE A 27 32.28 -7.49 -42.37
N THR A 28 32.61 -6.21 -42.52
CA THR A 28 32.69 -5.29 -41.37
C THR A 28 31.31 -4.97 -40.80
N VAL A 29 30.28 -4.83 -41.64
CA VAL A 29 28.87 -4.74 -41.20
C VAL A 29 28.42 -6.05 -40.55
N LEU A 30 28.80 -7.23 -41.07
CA LEU A 30 28.47 -8.52 -40.47
C LEU A 30 29.23 -8.71 -39.15
N CYS A 31 30.51 -8.35 -39.06
CA CYS A 31 31.30 -8.38 -37.83
C CYS A 31 30.83 -7.33 -36.83
N VAL A 32 30.35 -6.16 -37.27
CA VAL A 32 29.69 -5.16 -36.41
C VAL A 32 28.30 -5.64 -36.00
N GLN A 33 27.55 -6.35 -36.85
CA GLN A 33 26.26 -6.96 -36.48
C GLN A 33 26.45 -8.16 -35.53
N ILE A 34 27.52 -8.95 -35.70
CA ILE A 34 27.88 -10.06 -34.79
C ILE A 34 28.48 -9.50 -33.49
N TYR A 35 29.28 -8.43 -33.52
CA TYR A 35 29.77 -7.76 -32.32
C TYR A 35 28.64 -7.03 -31.59
N LEU A 36 27.79 -6.30 -32.30
CA LEU A 36 26.59 -5.69 -31.74
C LEU A 36 25.62 -6.77 -31.26
N ALA A 37 25.45 -7.91 -31.91
CA ALA A 37 24.63 -9.02 -31.43
C ALA A 37 25.29 -9.78 -30.27
N HIS A 38 26.62 -9.88 -30.21
CA HIS A 38 27.33 -10.42 -29.05
C HIS A 38 27.33 -9.42 -27.87
N ILE A 39 27.16 -8.12 -28.15
CA ILE A 39 26.78 -7.12 -27.15
C ILE A 39 25.28 -7.16 -26.86
N PHE A 40 24.40 -7.44 -27.82
CA PHE A 40 22.94 -7.42 -27.62
C PHE A 40 22.49 -8.68 -26.88
N PHE A 41 22.80 -9.88 -27.39
CA PHE A 41 22.64 -11.14 -26.66
C PHE A 41 23.59 -11.27 -25.47
N GLY A 42 24.77 -10.63 -25.48
CA GLY A 42 25.61 -10.54 -24.27
C GLY A 42 24.95 -9.68 -23.19
N LEU A 43 24.34 -8.56 -23.56
CA LEU A 43 23.47 -7.76 -22.70
C LEU A 43 22.13 -8.46 -22.44
N GLU A 44 21.65 -9.38 -23.28
CA GLU A 44 20.40 -10.12 -23.03
C GLU A 44 20.64 -11.28 -22.06
N ILE A 45 21.80 -11.92 -22.11
CA ILE A 45 22.29 -12.85 -21.07
C ILE A 45 22.60 -12.08 -19.77
N ARG A 46 22.99 -10.80 -19.86
CA ARG A 46 23.17 -9.90 -18.70
C ARG A 46 21.87 -9.24 -18.22
N SER A 47 20.82 -9.17 -19.07
CA SER A 47 19.52 -8.53 -18.81
C SER A 47 18.47 -9.55 -18.39
N ARG A 48 18.51 -10.79 -18.87
CA ARG A 48 17.86 -11.95 -18.22
C ARG A 48 18.44 -12.22 -16.81
N ARG A 49 19.57 -11.57 -16.46
CA ARG A 49 20.13 -11.43 -15.11
C ARG A 49 19.74 -10.12 -14.36
N PHE A 50 18.90 -9.27 -14.95
CA PHE A 50 18.57 -7.92 -14.45
C PHE A 50 17.07 -7.54 -14.55
N SER A 51 16.26 -8.22 -15.37
CA SER A 51 14.88 -7.85 -15.73
C SER A 51 13.76 -8.65 -15.04
N ARG A 52 14.02 -9.12 -13.81
CA ARG A 52 13.00 -9.39 -12.77
C ARG A 52 13.63 -9.07 -11.41
N LEU A 53 13.13 -8.20 -10.53
CA LEU A 53 11.95 -7.31 -10.49
C LEU A 53 12.34 -6.21 -9.44
N SER A 54 12.08 -4.90 -9.60
CA SER A 54 10.82 -4.15 -9.32
C SER A 54 10.06 -4.65 -8.09
N SER A 55 9.68 -3.83 -7.09
CA SER A 55 9.63 -2.36 -6.96
C SER A 55 10.75 -1.78 -6.05
N GLY A 56 10.62 -1.11 -4.88
CA GLY A 56 9.51 -0.76 -3.93
C GLY A 56 10.07 -0.53 -2.49
N GLU A 57 9.74 0.44 -1.61
CA GLU A 57 8.72 1.51 -1.44
C GLU A 57 7.34 1.09 -0.85
N ASP A 58 6.74 1.74 0.17
CA ASP A 58 7.26 2.68 1.21
C ASP A 58 6.29 2.90 2.43
N SER A 59 6.68 3.76 3.40
CA SER A 59 5.89 4.58 4.35
C SER A 59 5.12 4.07 5.61
N SER A 60 4.88 4.96 6.60
CA SER A 60 4.67 4.66 8.04
C SER A 60 3.52 5.39 8.82
N GLN A 61 3.86 5.99 9.98
CA GLN A 61 3.18 6.60 11.14
C GLN A 61 2.70 8.06 10.90
N PRO A 62 2.13 8.83 11.87
CA PRO A 62 1.79 8.59 13.30
C PRO A 62 0.25 8.41 13.55
N THR A 63 -0.60 9.07 14.38
CA THR A 63 -0.59 9.77 15.70
C THR A 63 -1.71 9.20 16.65
N GLU A 64 -1.77 9.15 18.01
CA GLU A 64 -0.92 9.35 19.23
C GLU A 64 -1.69 8.80 20.52
N ASP A 65 -1.58 9.09 21.85
CA ASP A 65 -1.00 10.13 22.78
C ASP A 65 -0.75 9.58 24.26
N GLU A 66 -0.94 10.33 25.40
CA GLU A 66 -0.56 9.98 26.82
C GLU A 66 -1.70 9.72 27.87
N ASP A 67 -1.44 8.83 28.86
CA ASP A 67 -1.71 9.01 30.32
C ASP A 67 -0.89 7.95 31.15
N LEU A 68 -0.83 8.07 32.49
CA LEU A 68 0.25 7.55 33.34
C LEU A 68 -0.19 6.51 34.41
N SER A 69 0.41 5.30 34.44
CA SER A 69 0.98 4.68 35.67
C SER A 69 1.51 3.23 35.54
N LYS A 70 2.46 2.91 36.43
CA LYS A 70 2.86 1.60 37.01
C LYS A 70 2.42 0.30 36.30
N GLY A 71 3.36 -0.37 35.63
CA GLY A 71 3.30 -1.84 35.49
C GLY A 71 4.19 -2.46 34.41
N LEU A 72 5.29 -3.13 34.78
CA LEU A 72 5.99 -4.03 33.85
C LEU A 72 5.14 -5.30 33.60
N ARG A 73 4.48 -5.36 32.44
CA ARG A 73 4.01 -6.63 31.86
C ARG A 73 4.43 -6.72 30.39
N GLN A 74 5.22 -7.74 30.08
CA GLN A 74 5.65 -8.01 28.71
C GLN A 74 4.45 -8.45 27.85
N LEU A 75 4.16 -7.72 26.78
CA LEU A 75 3.23 -8.17 25.73
C LEU A 75 3.85 -9.34 24.96
N LYS A 76 3.65 -10.56 25.48
CA LYS A 76 3.83 -11.79 24.70
C LYS A 76 2.78 -11.81 23.59
N LEU A 77 3.21 -12.14 22.38
CA LEU A 77 2.31 -12.63 21.34
C LEU A 77 1.66 -13.96 21.81
N PRO A 78 0.43 -14.29 21.37
CA PRO A 78 -0.25 -15.50 21.82
C PRO A 78 0.53 -16.78 21.49
N PRO A 79 0.51 -17.80 22.38
CA PRO A 79 0.83 -19.16 21.99
C PRO A 79 -0.32 -19.78 21.19
N ASP A 80 -0.05 -20.87 20.47
CA ASP A 80 -1.09 -21.67 19.82
C ASP A 80 -2.09 -22.27 20.82
N LYS A 81 -3.29 -22.59 20.30
CA LYS A 81 -4.48 -22.99 21.08
C LYS A 81 -4.22 -24.14 22.06
N THR A 82 -4.89 -24.09 23.22
CA THR A 82 -4.91 -25.17 24.22
C THR A 82 -6.21 -25.98 24.14
N SER A 83 -6.10 -27.29 24.38
CA SER A 83 -7.19 -28.18 24.79
C SER A 83 -6.66 -29.11 25.90
N ASN A 84 -7.56 -29.74 26.66
CA ASN A 84 -7.30 -29.97 28.09
C ASN A 84 -6.85 -31.41 28.47
N SER A 85 -6.00 -31.48 29.49
CA SER A 85 -5.80 -32.56 30.47
C SER A 85 -6.32 -33.99 30.17
N ASN A 86 -5.41 -34.94 29.87
CA ASN A 86 -4.97 -35.97 30.84
C ASN A 86 -4.24 -37.18 30.21
N LYS A 87 -2.90 -37.21 30.33
CA LYS A 87 -2.10 -38.42 30.61
C LYS A 87 -0.66 -38.03 30.95
N ILE A 88 -0.12 -38.58 32.04
CA ILE A 88 1.26 -38.32 32.49
C ILE A 88 2.20 -39.22 31.70
N LEU A 89 2.97 -38.63 30.78
CA LEU A 89 4.18 -39.25 30.21
C LEU A 89 5.26 -38.17 30.10
N GLN A 90 6.46 -38.46 30.61
CA GLN A 90 7.57 -37.52 30.64
C GLN A 90 8.17 -37.37 29.24
N PHE A 91 8.06 -36.17 28.65
CA PHE A 91 8.82 -35.80 27.46
C PHE A 91 9.58 -34.50 27.69
N GLN A 92 10.91 -34.60 27.81
CA GLN A 92 11.81 -33.46 27.91
C GLN A 92 11.78 -32.66 26.60
N ARG A 93 11.14 -31.48 26.61
CA ARG A 93 11.12 -30.57 25.44
C ARG A 93 12.47 -29.86 25.27
N ASN A 94 13.40 -30.52 24.59
CA ASN A 94 14.68 -29.96 24.13
C ASN A 94 14.46 -28.70 23.26
N ARG A 95 14.57 -27.52 23.86
CA ARG A 95 14.06 -26.26 23.28
C ARG A 95 15.06 -25.49 22.41
N THR A 96 15.93 -26.19 21.68
CA THR A 96 16.85 -25.62 20.68
C THR A 96 17.03 -26.50 19.44
N THR A 97 15.95 -26.88 18.78
CA THR A 97 16.02 -27.29 17.37
C THR A 97 16.49 -26.09 16.54
N ARG A 98 17.75 -26.11 16.07
CA ARG A 98 18.24 -25.14 15.08
C ARG A 98 17.41 -25.34 13.80
N ILE A 99 16.65 -24.32 13.40
CA ILE A 99 15.89 -24.37 12.15
C ILE A 99 16.90 -24.39 10.99
N LYS A 100 17.01 -25.54 10.33
CA LYS A 100 17.86 -25.72 9.14
C LYS A 100 17.02 -25.48 7.89
N LEU A 101 17.64 -24.83 6.91
CA LEU A 101 17.11 -24.71 5.56
C LEU A 101 17.00 -26.10 4.91
N ASP A 102 15.81 -26.45 4.39
CA ASP A 102 15.69 -27.64 3.55
C ASP A 102 16.32 -27.39 2.17
N ARG A 103 17.50 -27.99 1.97
CA ARG A 103 18.25 -27.94 0.71
C ARG A 103 17.53 -28.66 -0.44
N LYS A 104 16.59 -29.59 -0.17
CA LYS A 104 15.79 -30.25 -1.22
C LYS A 104 14.79 -29.31 -1.89
N SER A 105 14.36 -28.25 -1.20
CA SER A 105 13.44 -27.23 -1.72
C SER A 105 14.07 -26.23 -2.72
N LEU A 106 15.37 -26.35 -3.00
CA LEU A 106 16.17 -25.45 -3.84
C LEU A 106 16.72 -26.18 -5.07
N ASN A 107 16.74 -25.52 -6.23
CA ASN A 107 17.41 -26.02 -7.43
C ASN A 107 18.85 -25.46 -7.61
N PHE A 108 19.43 -24.91 -6.55
CA PHE A 108 20.75 -24.28 -6.53
C PHE A 108 21.48 -24.55 -5.22
N THR A 109 22.81 -24.45 -5.22
CA THR A 109 23.64 -24.56 -4.01
C THR A 109 23.76 -23.19 -3.32
N PRO A 110 23.37 -23.05 -2.04
CA PRO A 110 23.61 -21.82 -1.27
C PRO A 110 25.09 -21.46 -1.18
N SER A 111 25.41 -20.16 -1.29
CA SER A 111 26.79 -19.64 -1.21
C SER A 111 27.39 -19.59 0.20
N CYS A 112 26.57 -19.84 1.23
CA CYS A 112 26.98 -19.99 2.62
C CYS A 112 25.98 -20.90 3.37
N GLU A 113 26.34 -21.32 4.58
CA GLU A 113 25.38 -21.89 5.53
C GLU A 113 24.88 -20.82 6.51
N PHE A 114 23.56 -20.76 6.71
CA PHE A 114 22.90 -19.85 7.62
C PHE A 114 21.79 -20.57 8.41
N THR A 115 21.49 -20.09 9.63
CA THR A 115 20.46 -20.66 10.51
C THR A 115 19.55 -19.59 11.15
N GLY A 116 19.58 -18.36 10.62
CA GLY A 116 18.68 -17.27 11.03
C GLY A 116 17.23 -17.61 10.70
N ARG A 117 16.33 -17.45 11.69
CA ARG A 117 14.92 -17.90 11.58
C ARG A 117 14.17 -17.12 10.50
N GLU A 118 14.42 -15.81 10.43
CA GLU A 118 13.97 -14.87 9.42
C GLU A 118 14.29 -15.35 8.01
N ALA A 119 15.57 -15.45 7.66
CA ALA A 119 16.03 -15.90 6.34
C ALA A 119 15.47 -17.28 5.95
N VAL A 120 15.49 -18.27 6.86
CA VAL A 120 14.93 -19.59 6.55
C VAL A 120 13.41 -19.50 6.32
N SER A 121 12.68 -18.77 7.16
CA SER A 121 11.24 -18.53 6.98
C SER A 121 10.92 -17.83 5.65
N ALA A 122 11.73 -16.87 5.21
CA ALA A 122 11.58 -16.21 3.93
C ALA A 122 11.82 -17.17 2.74
N VAL A 123 12.91 -17.95 2.76
CA VAL A 123 13.22 -18.92 1.70
C VAL A 123 12.19 -20.06 1.62
N THR A 124 11.62 -20.49 2.75
CA THR A 124 10.55 -21.50 2.79
C THR A 124 9.23 -20.98 2.22
N ARG A 125 8.91 -19.69 2.41
CA ARG A 125 7.65 -19.07 1.95
C ARG A 125 7.70 -18.51 0.52
N ALA A 126 8.87 -18.14 0.01
CA ALA A 126 9.04 -17.66 -1.36
C ALA A 126 8.70 -18.76 -2.39
N GLN A 127 7.96 -18.41 -3.43
CA GLN A 127 7.36 -19.37 -4.35
C GLN A 127 8.32 -19.77 -5.49
N SER A 128 9.06 -18.81 -6.04
CA SER A 128 10.00 -19.01 -7.14
C SER A 128 11.43 -19.20 -6.67
N GLN A 129 12.16 -20.06 -7.38
CA GLN A 129 13.58 -20.30 -7.12
C GLN A 129 14.44 -19.03 -7.32
N VAL A 130 14.00 -18.09 -8.15
CA VAL A 130 14.69 -16.79 -8.36
C VAL A 130 14.63 -15.92 -7.10
N CYS A 131 13.47 -15.84 -6.44
CA CYS A 131 13.33 -15.10 -5.19
C CYS A 131 14.10 -15.80 -4.06
N LYS A 132 14.03 -17.14 -3.97
CA LYS A 132 14.83 -17.93 -3.02
C LYS A 132 16.34 -17.67 -3.19
N GLN A 133 16.86 -17.67 -4.43
CA GLN A 133 18.27 -17.35 -4.71
C GLN A 133 18.63 -15.91 -4.30
N ARG A 134 17.75 -14.93 -4.59
CA ARG A 134 17.96 -13.52 -4.19
C ARG A 134 18.03 -13.37 -2.67
N ILE A 135 17.11 -14.00 -1.94
CA ILE A 135 17.08 -14.02 -0.46
C ILE A 135 18.35 -14.67 0.10
N VAL A 136 18.74 -15.85 -0.39
CA VAL A 136 19.96 -16.56 0.05
C VAL A 136 21.21 -15.70 -0.17
N ASN A 137 21.37 -15.11 -1.36
CA ASN A 137 22.57 -14.34 -1.71
C ASN A 137 22.73 -13.11 -0.81
N VAL A 138 21.65 -12.35 -0.57
CA VAL A 138 21.69 -11.18 0.32
C VAL A 138 21.89 -11.59 1.78
N THR A 139 21.31 -12.72 2.21
CA THR A 139 21.55 -13.29 3.55
C THR A 139 23.02 -13.60 3.78
N CYS A 140 23.67 -14.26 2.81
CA CYS A 140 25.09 -14.60 2.92
C CYS A 140 26.00 -13.35 2.94
N LEU A 141 25.74 -12.35 2.09
CA LEU A 141 26.48 -11.09 2.10
C LEU A 141 26.31 -10.32 3.42
N ASN A 142 25.11 -10.32 4.01
CA ASN A 142 24.86 -9.71 5.32
C ASN A 142 25.61 -10.46 6.44
N GLN A 143 25.56 -11.81 6.44
CA GLN A 143 26.26 -12.65 7.42
C GLN A 143 27.79 -12.53 7.33
N GLN A 144 28.33 -12.18 6.15
CA GLN A 144 29.76 -11.94 5.91
C GLN A 144 30.19 -10.49 6.19
N GLY A 145 29.27 -9.58 6.51
CA GLY A 145 29.57 -8.14 6.68
C GLY A 145 29.84 -7.39 5.37
N LEU A 146 29.67 -8.03 4.20
CA LEU A 146 30.02 -7.48 2.89
C LEU A 146 28.88 -6.70 2.21
N LEU A 147 27.70 -6.64 2.83
CA LEU A 147 26.50 -6.01 2.26
C LEU A 147 26.44 -4.49 2.46
N TYR A 148 27.02 -3.97 3.54
CA TYR A 148 26.88 -2.59 3.99
C TYR A 148 28.23 -1.97 4.37
N PRO A 149 28.41 -0.65 4.16
CA PRO A 149 29.58 0.08 4.67
C PRO A 149 29.52 0.19 6.20
N GLU A 150 30.64 -0.02 6.90
CA GLU A 150 30.68 0.08 8.36
C GLU A 150 30.60 1.53 8.86
N ARG A 151 31.14 2.48 8.08
CA ARG A 151 31.15 3.92 8.32
C ARG A 151 30.80 4.66 7.03
N ILE A 152 30.12 5.79 7.14
CA ILE A 152 29.91 6.77 6.07
C ILE A 152 30.34 8.14 6.61
N GLN A 153 31.08 8.91 5.83
CA GLN A 153 31.50 10.25 6.23
C GLN A 153 30.41 11.29 5.91
N SER A 154 30.00 12.08 6.90
CA SER A 154 29.17 13.26 6.67
C SER A 154 29.94 14.34 5.89
N LEU A 155 29.31 14.87 4.85
CA LEU A 155 29.77 15.98 4.00
C LEU A 155 29.10 17.31 4.38
N CYS A 156 28.32 17.35 5.47
CA CYS A 156 27.66 18.54 5.97
C CYS A 156 28.68 19.47 6.68
N PRO A 157 28.99 20.68 6.16
CA PRO A 157 30.18 21.43 6.57
C PRO A 157 30.24 21.78 8.06
N HIS A 158 29.10 22.08 8.68
CA HIS A 158 29.02 22.41 10.11
C HIS A 158 28.75 21.19 11.02
N SER A 159 28.63 19.99 10.47
CA SER A 159 28.37 18.75 11.22
C SER A 159 28.98 17.52 10.51
N PRO A 160 30.32 17.47 10.36
CA PRO A 160 31.03 16.34 9.75
C PRO A 160 31.14 15.13 10.70
N GLY A 161 30.84 15.28 12.00
CA GLY A 161 31.12 14.25 13.00
C GLY A 161 32.58 14.25 13.43
N PHE A 162 33.01 13.18 14.09
CA PHE A 162 34.43 12.93 14.42
C PHE A 162 35.00 11.84 13.49
N ILE A 163 36.26 11.98 13.11
CA ILE A 163 36.91 11.09 12.12
C ILE A 163 37.55 9.89 12.84
N ASP A 164 38.67 10.10 13.55
CA ASP A 164 39.43 9.01 14.18
C ASP A 164 39.02 8.70 15.62
N LYS A 165 38.78 9.75 16.43
CA LYS A 165 38.53 9.64 17.87
C LYS A 165 37.54 10.69 18.36
N PRO A 166 36.68 10.36 19.33
CA PRO A 166 35.74 11.32 19.91
C PRO A 166 36.48 12.38 20.75
N VAL A 167 36.03 13.63 20.69
CA VAL A 167 36.71 14.75 21.37
C VAL A 167 36.31 14.77 22.85
N SER A 168 37.23 14.36 23.72
CA SER A 168 36.99 14.35 25.17
C SER A 168 36.80 15.76 25.73
N LEU A 169 35.80 15.92 26.60
CA LEU A 169 35.56 17.10 27.43
C LEU A 169 36.00 16.87 28.89
N GLY A 170 36.42 15.64 29.22
CA GLY A 170 36.86 15.22 30.55
C GLY A 170 35.78 14.52 31.38
N CYS A 171 36.13 14.24 32.64
CA CYS A 171 35.27 13.61 33.63
C CYS A 171 34.36 14.62 34.34
N PHE A 172 33.10 14.24 34.58
CA PHE A 172 32.11 15.07 35.28
C PHE A 172 31.38 14.25 36.36
N LYS A 173 30.98 14.90 37.45
CA LYS A 173 30.07 14.35 38.45
C LYS A 173 28.66 14.28 37.86
N ASP A 174 28.06 13.10 37.93
CA ASP A 174 26.68 12.87 37.50
C ASP A 174 25.75 12.59 38.70
N ASP A 175 24.45 12.47 38.44
CA ASP A 175 23.42 12.22 39.45
C ASP A 175 22.37 11.21 38.96
N LYS A 176 21.85 10.36 39.87
CA LYS A 176 20.86 9.32 39.53
C LYS A 176 19.50 9.87 39.08
N THR A 177 19.16 11.08 39.50
CA THR A 177 17.87 11.75 39.24
C THR A 177 18.02 12.87 38.21
N LEU A 178 19.08 13.68 38.31
CA LEU A 178 19.36 14.82 37.43
C LEU A 178 20.63 14.57 36.60
N ARG A 179 20.54 13.52 35.78
CA ARG A 179 21.55 13.09 34.79
C ARG A 179 22.00 14.26 33.92
N ILE A 180 23.30 14.50 33.80
CA ILE A 180 23.85 15.60 33.00
C ILE A 180 23.71 15.38 31.48
N LEU A 181 23.51 14.13 31.05
CA LEU A 181 23.13 13.75 29.69
C LEU A 181 21.84 12.92 29.77
N SER A 182 20.70 13.58 29.61
CA SER A 182 19.36 13.00 29.86
C SER A 182 18.56 12.69 28.57
N GLY A 183 19.17 12.75 27.39
CA GLY A 183 18.47 12.60 26.10
C GLY A 183 18.21 11.15 25.70
N TYR A 184 19.23 10.31 25.74
CA TYR A 184 19.11 8.87 25.46
C TYR A 184 20.10 8.07 26.32
N TYR A 185 19.77 6.80 26.57
CA TYR A 185 20.56 5.88 27.41
C TYR A 185 20.56 4.46 26.81
N HIS A 186 21.72 3.82 26.80
CA HIS A 186 21.91 2.47 26.29
C HIS A 186 22.98 1.69 27.07
N VAL A 187 22.76 0.39 27.29
CA VAL A 187 23.72 -0.50 27.98
C VAL A 187 24.41 -1.43 26.98
N PHE A 188 25.68 -1.15 26.70
CA PHE A 188 26.54 -1.96 25.84
C PHE A 188 27.16 -3.12 26.63
N LYS A 189 26.44 -4.24 26.68
CA LYS A 189 26.86 -5.48 27.36
C LYS A 189 28.13 -6.07 26.73
N GLY A 190 29.28 -5.81 27.35
CA GLY A 190 30.58 -6.39 26.97
C GLY A 190 31.26 -5.74 25.78
N ASN A 191 30.75 -4.63 25.24
CA ASN A 191 31.33 -3.97 24.06
C ASN A 191 31.30 -2.43 24.10
N ASN A 192 31.16 -1.81 25.28
CA ASN A 192 31.19 -0.35 25.39
C ASN A 192 32.58 0.24 25.10
N SER A 193 32.63 1.37 24.42
CA SER A 193 33.83 2.20 24.24
C SER A 193 33.43 3.66 24.01
N PRO A 194 34.33 4.64 24.21
CA PRO A 194 34.04 6.04 23.95
C PRO A 194 33.61 6.27 22.50
N GLU A 195 34.30 5.64 21.55
CA GLU A 195 34.00 5.69 20.12
C GLU A 195 32.60 5.13 19.81
N ARG A 196 32.28 3.93 20.32
CA ARG A 196 30.97 3.29 20.09
C ARG A 196 29.81 4.09 20.69
N CYS A 197 30.00 4.63 21.89
CA CYS A 197 28.99 5.49 22.51
C CYS A 197 28.84 6.82 21.75
N THR A 198 29.94 7.43 21.31
CA THR A 198 29.90 8.68 20.56
C THR A 198 29.26 8.51 19.19
N PHE A 199 29.49 7.40 18.49
CA PHE A 199 28.76 7.10 17.24
C PHE A 199 27.27 6.85 17.45
N LEU A 200 26.85 6.15 18.52
CA LEU A 200 25.44 6.00 18.86
C LEU A 200 24.74 7.36 19.05
N CYS A 201 25.39 8.27 19.79
CA CYS A 201 24.86 9.60 20.05
C CYS A 201 24.86 10.48 18.79
N LEU A 202 25.93 10.44 17.98
CA LEU A 202 26.03 11.12 16.67
C LEU A 202 24.91 10.65 15.73
N GLN A 203 24.74 9.34 15.58
CA GLN A 203 23.71 8.73 14.73
C GLN A 203 22.30 9.15 15.15
N SER A 204 22.11 9.41 16.44
CA SER A 204 20.84 9.86 17.04
C SER A 204 20.71 11.39 17.12
N GLY A 205 21.64 12.15 16.54
CA GLY A 205 21.60 13.63 16.47
C GLY A 205 22.03 14.38 17.74
N TYR A 206 22.56 13.69 18.76
CA TYR A 206 23.00 14.32 20.02
C TYR A 206 24.40 14.92 19.91
N LEU A 207 24.61 16.05 20.60
CA LEU A 207 25.88 16.80 20.57
C LEU A 207 26.93 16.23 21.51
N TYR A 208 26.49 15.59 22.60
CA TYR A 208 27.36 15.04 23.63
C TYR A 208 27.03 13.58 23.90
N ALA A 209 28.08 12.80 24.07
CA ALA A 209 28.05 11.41 24.47
C ALA A 209 28.78 11.27 25.80
N GLY A 210 28.36 10.34 26.66
CA GLY A 210 28.99 10.09 27.94
C GLY A 210 29.01 8.62 28.28
N THR A 211 30.12 8.16 28.86
CA THR A 211 30.29 6.77 29.28
C THR A 211 30.40 6.67 30.79
N GLU A 212 29.66 5.74 31.38
CA GLU A 212 29.65 5.46 32.82
C GLU A 212 29.73 3.95 33.08
N TYR A 213 30.17 3.60 34.29
CA TYR A 213 30.02 2.26 34.89
C TYR A 213 30.44 1.10 33.97
N SER A 214 31.52 1.28 33.17
CA SER A 214 32.08 0.32 32.20
C SER A 214 31.17 -0.11 31.01
N VAL A 215 29.85 -0.04 31.12
CA VAL A 215 28.88 -0.58 30.15
C VAL A 215 27.82 0.43 29.70
N GLU A 216 27.68 1.57 30.38
CA GLU A 216 26.63 2.54 30.12
C GLU A 216 27.07 3.60 29.11
N CYS A 217 26.12 4.02 28.27
CA CYS A 217 26.26 5.10 27.32
C CYS A 217 25.06 6.03 27.45
N PHE A 218 25.32 7.33 27.58
CA PHE A 218 24.32 8.40 27.68
C PHE A 218 24.55 9.41 26.55
N CYS A 219 23.47 10.01 26.07
CA CYS A 219 23.52 11.07 25.05
C CYS A 219 22.76 12.31 25.52
N GLY A 220 23.18 13.50 25.09
CA GLY A 220 22.50 14.76 25.42
C GLY A 220 22.79 15.90 24.44
N MET A 221 21.91 16.91 24.47
CA MET A 221 22.04 18.11 23.63
C MET A 221 22.83 19.23 24.31
N GLU A 222 22.79 19.29 25.64
CA GLU A 222 23.33 20.42 26.40
C GLU A 222 24.72 20.12 26.97
N LYS A 223 25.60 21.14 26.96
CA LYS A 223 27.00 21.00 27.37
C LYS A 223 27.10 20.94 28.90
N PRO A 224 27.80 19.95 29.49
CA PRO A 224 27.99 19.89 30.94
C PRO A 224 28.61 21.17 31.53
N SER A 225 27.99 21.65 32.62
CA SER A 225 28.51 22.76 33.40
C SER A 225 29.88 22.44 33.97
N GLN A 226 30.83 23.37 33.83
CA GLN A 226 32.19 23.21 34.37
C GLN A 226 32.20 23.10 35.90
N LEU A 227 31.16 23.58 36.60
CA LEU A 227 30.99 23.38 38.04
C LEU A 227 30.80 21.91 38.45
N LYS A 228 30.45 21.02 37.51
CA LYS A 228 30.38 19.57 37.72
C LYS A 228 31.64 18.84 37.25
N ARG A 229 32.67 19.52 36.72
CA ARG A 229 33.89 18.87 36.21
C ARG A 229 34.72 18.31 37.37
N LEU A 230 35.29 17.12 37.15
CA LEU A 230 36.18 16.43 38.09
C LEU A 230 37.57 16.24 37.47
N PRO A 231 38.60 15.89 38.27
CA PRO A 231 39.85 15.35 37.73
C PRO A 231 39.56 14.09 36.90
N ASP A 232 40.20 13.95 35.74
CA ASP A 232 39.90 12.84 34.80
C ASP A 232 40.19 11.45 35.39
N SER A 233 41.07 11.38 36.39
CA SER A 233 41.33 10.19 37.21
C SER A 233 40.12 9.67 38.00
N SER A 234 39.08 10.50 38.19
CA SER A 234 37.81 10.07 38.82
C SER A 234 37.04 9.09 37.94
N CYS A 235 37.19 9.21 36.61
CA CYS A 235 36.62 8.29 35.64
C CYS A 235 37.56 7.09 35.45
N ASN A 236 37.61 6.22 36.47
CA ASN A 236 38.61 5.15 36.62
C ASN A 236 38.17 3.77 36.08
N MET A 237 36.88 3.53 35.83
CA MET A 237 36.37 2.22 35.42
C MET A 237 36.70 1.93 33.95
N LYS A 238 37.23 0.72 33.67
CA LYS A 238 37.67 0.35 32.31
C LYS A 238 36.50 0.04 31.37
N CYS A 239 36.62 0.44 30.12
CA CYS A 239 35.60 0.18 29.11
C CYS A 239 35.46 -1.32 28.80
N SER A 240 34.24 -1.84 28.86
CA SER A 240 33.96 -3.28 28.68
C SER A 240 34.37 -3.82 27.30
N GLY A 241 34.31 -3.01 26.24
CA GLY A 241 34.75 -3.40 24.90
C GLY A 241 36.23 -3.14 24.59
N ASN A 242 36.93 -2.35 25.40
CA ASN A 242 38.37 -2.09 25.23
C ASN A 242 39.01 -1.57 26.53
N PRO A 243 39.62 -2.44 27.36
CA PRO A 243 40.20 -2.07 28.65
C PRO A 243 41.33 -1.03 28.62
N LYS A 244 41.84 -0.64 27.44
CA LYS A 244 42.80 0.47 27.30
C LYS A 244 42.17 1.83 27.65
N TYR A 245 40.86 1.99 27.48
CA TYR A 245 40.12 3.22 27.76
C TYR A 245 39.33 3.15 29.07
N SER A 246 39.02 4.31 29.64
CA SER A 246 38.11 4.44 30.79
C SER A 246 36.72 4.93 30.37
N CYS A 247 35.68 4.27 30.87
CA CYS A 247 34.27 4.53 30.61
C CYS A 247 33.59 4.95 31.93
N GLY A 248 33.94 6.14 32.40
CA GLY A 248 33.42 6.75 33.63
C GLY A 248 33.83 6.02 34.92
N GLY A 249 32.91 6.03 35.88
CA GLY A 249 33.03 5.44 37.22
C GLY A 249 31.64 5.29 37.84
N TYR A 250 31.52 5.40 39.16
CA TYR A 250 30.22 5.41 39.85
C TYR A 250 29.75 6.86 40.06
N LEU A 251 28.66 7.27 39.37
CA LEU A 251 28.18 8.66 39.33
C LEU A 251 29.25 9.67 38.85
N THR A 252 30.16 9.19 38.00
CA THR A 252 31.19 9.99 37.33
C THR A 252 31.24 9.59 35.87
N ILE A 253 30.84 10.49 34.99
CA ILE A 253 30.64 10.23 33.56
C ILE A 253 31.78 10.86 32.74
N ASN A 254 32.37 10.09 31.84
CA ASN A 254 33.43 10.56 30.94
C ASN A 254 32.77 11.06 29.65
N VAL A 255 32.83 12.37 29.37
CA VAL A 255 32.01 13.04 28.33
C VAL A 255 32.82 13.42 27.10
N PHE A 256 32.21 13.27 25.94
CA PHE A 256 32.76 13.54 24.62
C PHE A 256 31.81 14.41 23.79
N TRP A 257 32.37 15.27 22.93
CA TRP A 257 31.63 15.94 21.86
C TRP A 257 31.59 15.04 20.61
N THR A 258 30.43 14.94 19.97
CA THR A 258 30.15 14.05 18.84
C THR A 258 30.60 14.58 17.48
N GLY A 259 31.17 15.79 17.40
CA GLY A 259 31.61 16.41 16.15
C GLY A 259 30.50 17.01 15.29
N ILE A 260 29.27 17.10 15.83
CA ILE A 260 28.12 17.77 15.19
C ILE A 260 27.67 18.99 16.01
N GLN A 261 26.98 19.91 15.34
CA GLN A 261 26.42 21.14 15.94
C GLN A 261 24.91 21.01 16.19
N LYS A 262 24.35 21.93 16.99
CA LYS A 262 22.90 21.95 17.29
C LYS A 262 22.12 22.18 16.00
N PHE A 263 21.50 21.13 15.47
CA PHE A 263 20.66 21.23 14.29
C PHE A 263 19.53 22.24 14.53
N LYS A 264 19.50 23.28 13.71
CA LYS A 264 18.35 24.18 13.56
C LYS A 264 17.81 24.00 12.15
N ALA A 265 16.57 23.49 12.03
CA ALA A 265 15.85 23.52 10.77
C ALA A 265 15.65 24.97 10.33
N GLN A 266 15.70 25.22 9.03
CA GLN A 266 15.48 26.54 8.46
C GLN A 266 14.00 26.90 8.55
N GLU A 267 13.72 28.18 8.77
CA GLU A 267 12.37 28.72 8.82
C GLU A 267 11.96 29.17 7.42
N ALA A 268 10.77 28.76 6.97
CA ALA A 268 10.25 29.17 5.68
C ALA A 268 9.94 30.67 5.69
N ARG A 269 10.33 31.39 4.63
CA ARG A 269 9.89 32.76 4.40
C ARG A 269 8.39 32.76 4.11
N ASN A 270 7.65 33.51 4.90
CA ASN A 270 6.24 33.79 4.65
C ASN A 270 6.11 34.86 3.56
N MET A 271 4.91 34.98 2.98
CA MET A 271 4.64 35.97 1.93
C MET A 271 4.63 37.39 2.51
N SER A 272 5.60 38.22 2.12
CA SER A 272 5.55 39.68 2.31
C SER A 272 5.07 40.36 1.03
N ILE A 273 4.69 41.64 1.14
CA ILE A 273 4.13 42.43 0.04
C ILE A 273 5.15 42.62 -1.10
N ASP A 274 6.46 42.60 -0.79
CA ASP A 274 7.56 42.83 -1.74
C ASP A 274 7.77 41.68 -2.77
N GLY A 275 6.99 40.60 -2.68
CA GLY A 275 7.19 39.38 -3.47
C GLY A 275 6.92 39.48 -4.98
N GLU A 276 6.41 40.61 -5.48
CA GLU A 276 6.03 40.79 -6.90
C GLU A 276 7.20 40.71 -7.89
N ASN A 277 8.45 40.92 -7.44
CA ASN A 277 9.63 40.98 -8.31
C ASN A 277 10.31 39.62 -8.57
N GLU A 278 9.89 38.53 -7.92
CA GLU A 278 10.49 37.20 -8.16
C GLU A 278 9.85 36.46 -9.34
N LYS A 279 10.69 35.90 -10.23
CA LYS A 279 10.20 35.10 -11.37
C LYS A 279 9.48 33.84 -10.85
N PRO A 280 8.18 33.62 -11.14
CA PRO A 280 7.39 32.52 -10.59
C PRO A 280 8.05 31.15 -10.75
N ALA A 281 7.99 30.32 -9.70
CA ALA A 281 8.54 28.97 -9.69
C ALA A 281 7.92 28.06 -10.77
N ARG A 282 8.65 27.03 -11.21
CA ARG A 282 8.12 25.95 -12.05
C ARG A 282 8.28 24.63 -11.33
N ILE A 283 7.15 24.01 -11.03
CA ILE A 283 7.03 22.80 -10.20
C ILE A 283 6.89 21.59 -11.14
N ALA A 284 7.55 20.48 -10.79
CA ALA A 284 7.36 19.18 -11.40
C ALA A 284 6.59 18.28 -10.42
N TYR A 285 5.37 17.93 -10.77
CA TYR A 285 4.54 17.00 -10.01
C TYR A 285 4.85 15.56 -10.43
N LEU A 286 5.31 14.74 -9.48
CA LEU A 286 5.62 13.33 -9.67
C LEU A 286 4.47 12.49 -9.13
N LEU A 287 3.56 12.10 -10.03
CA LEU A 287 2.31 11.42 -9.71
C LEU A 287 2.54 9.92 -9.52
N THR A 288 2.48 9.45 -8.27
CA THR A 288 2.55 8.03 -7.90
C THR A 288 1.13 7.50 -7.68
N VAL A 289 0.60 6.80 -8.68
CA VAL A 289 -0.82 6.41 -8.75
C VAL A 289 -0.98 4.91 -8.98
N ASN A 290 -2.02 4.32 -8.40
CA ASN A 290 -2.37 2.91 -8.64
C ASN A 290 -3.89 2.77 -8.82
N GLY A 291 -4.55 1.93 -8.02
CA GLY A 291 -5.99 1.92 -7.84
C GLY A 291 -6.85 1.81 -9.10
N ARG A 292 -8.09 2.34 -8.98
CA ARG A 292 -9.11 2.43 -10.03
C ARG A 292 -9.82 3.80 -10.04
N ALA A 293 -9.38 4.76 -9.22
CA ALA A 293 -10.05 6.06 -9.06
C ALA A 293 -9.64 7.05 -10.17
N SER A 294 -9.71 6.61 -11.43
CA SER A 294 -9.31 7.38 -12.61
C SER A 294 -10.05 8.72 -12.71
N ARG A 295 -11.35 8.74 -12.40
CA ARG A 295 -12.15 9.97 -12.44
C ARG A 295 -11.79 10.96 -11.34
N GLN A 296 -11.51 10.48 -10.12
CA GLN A 296 -11.01 11.34 -9.02
C GLN A 296 -9.66 11.97 -9.40
N ARG A 297 -8.78 11.20 -10.05
CA ARG A 297 -7.51 11.73 -10.60
C ARG A 297 -7.72 12.74 -11.70
N GLN A 298 -8.63 12.49 -12.63
CA GLN A 298 -8.93 13.43 -13.71
C GLN A 298 -9.47 14.74 -13.14
N ASP A 299 -10.48 14.67 -12.27
CA ASP A 299 -11.10 15.82 -11.60
C ASP A 299 -10.08 16.71 -10.87
N TYR A 300 -9.17 16.11 -10.10
CA TYR A 300 -8.08 16.84 -9.46
C TYR A 300 -7.07 17.42 -10.49
N LEU A 301 -6.46 16.57 -11.33
CA LEU A 301 -5.37 16.98 -12.21
C LEU A 301 -5.81 18.04 -13.22
N TYR A 302 -7.04 17.93 -13.72
CA TYR A 302 -7.68 18.89 -14.61
C TYR A 302 -7.65 20.31 -14.05
N ARG A 303 -8.00 20.50 -12.76
CA ARG A 303 -8.30 21.83 -12.20
C ARG A 303 -7.06 22.63 -11.81
N GLU A 304 -6.07 22.02 -11.18
CA GLU A 304 -4.82 22.72 -10.80
C GLU A 304 -3.82 22.83 -11.97
N MET A 305 -3.78 21.88 -12.92
CA MET A 305 -2.87 22.00 -14.08
C MET A 305 -3.38 22.98 -15.14
N LEU A 306 -4.68 23.28 -15.17
CA LEU A 306 -5.30 24.16 -16.17
C LEU A 306 -4.74 25.58 -16.21
N GLU A 307 -4.28 26.14 -15.07
CA GLU A 307 -3.59 27.44 -15.08
C GLU A 307 -2.24 27.41 -15.78
N VAL A 308 -1.54 26.27 -15.70
CA VAL A 308 -0.21 26.08 -16.30
C VAL A 308 -0.33 25.78 -17.80
N GLU A 309 -1.36 25.03 -18.22
CA GLU A 309 -1.55 24.64 -19.62
C GLU A 309 -2.17 25.74 -20.50
N LYS A 310 -3.01 26.63 -19.95
CA LYS A 310 -3.58 27.81 -20.66
C LYS A 310 -2.56 28.73 -21.35
N SER A 311 -1.26 28.56 -21.08
CA SER A 311 -0.19 29.24 -21.82
C SER A 311 0.00 28.74 -23.26
N CYS A 312 -0.52 27.56 -23.64
CA CYS A 312 -0.67 27.00 -25.00
C CYS A 312 0.42 27.33 -26.05
N LYS A 313 1.70 27.39 -25.67
CA LYS A 313 2.83 27.70 -26.58
C LYS A 313 4.08 26.83 -26.44
N THR A 314 4.07 25.78 -25.62
CA THR A 314 5.22 24.86 -25.53
C THR A 314 4.83 23.39 -25.36
N ASN A 315 5.25 22.54 -26.31
CA ASN A 315 5.11 21.07 -26.28
C ASN A 315 6.08 20.42 -25.25
N ASN A 316 5.95 20.79 -23.98
CA ASN A 316 6.96 20.54 -22.93
C ASN A 316 6.48 19.72 -21.73
N ILE A 317 5.33 19.02 -21.82
CA ILE A 317 5.08 17.83 -20.98
C ILE A 317 5.85 16.65 -21.58
N LYS A 318 7.18 16.70 -21.41
CA LYS A 318 8.08 15.55 -21.56
C LYS A 318 8.63 15.21 -20.18
N VAL A 319 8.65 13.92 -19.84
CA VAL A 319 9.09 13.37 -18.55
C VAL A 319 10.34 14.10 -18.04
N ALA A 320 10.21 14.70 -16.85
CA ALA A 320 11.01 15.79 -16.27
C ALA A 320 12.48 15.90 -16.72
N ARG A 321 12.70 16.47 -17.92
CA ARG A 321 14.01 16.90 -18.44
C ARG A 321 13.86 18.19 -19.23
N GLY A 322 13.72 19.29 -18.51
CA GLY A 322 13.68 20.64 -19.08
C GLY A 322 14.53 21.60 -18.25
N GLU A 323 15.31 22.45 -18.93
CA GLU A 323 16.34 23.31 -18.30
C GLU A 323 15.78 24.33 -17.29
N ASN A 324 14.46 24.56 -17.29
CA ASN A 324 13.76 25.55 -16.48
C ASN A 324 12.93 24.98 -15.30
N LEU A 325 13.06 23.69 -14.97
CA LEU A 325 12.44 23.08 -13.78
C LEU A 325 13.13 23.57 -12.48
N ARG A 326 12.39 23.71 -11.37
CA ARG A 326 12.93 24.27 -10.10
C ARG A 326 12.59 23.53 -8.81
N HIS A 327 11.45 22.86 -8.72
CA HIS A 327 11.09 22.00 -7.58
C HIS A 327 10.46 20.69 -8.09
N ALA A 328 10.65 19.61 -7.35
CA ALA A 328 9.94 18.35 -7.54
C ALA A 328 9.10 18.02 -6.29
N SER A 329 7.83 17.71 -6.47
CA SER A 329 6.92 17.27 -5.39
C SER A 329 6.35 15.90 -5.75
N ILE A 330 6.39 14.96 -4.81
CA ILE A 330 5.74 13.65 -4.96
C ILE A 330 4.28 13.80 -4.55
N TRP A 331 3.35 13.31 -5.38
CA TRP A 331 1.89 13.36 -5.16
C TRP A 331 1.27 11.97 -5.36
N GLY A 332 0.26 11.63 -4.55
CA GLY A 332 -0.48 10.36 -4.61
C GLY A 332 -1.82 10.48 -5.32
N GLU A 333 -2.44 9.34 -5.67
CA GLU A 333 -3.83 9.28 -6.17
C GLU A 333 -4.87 9.82 -5.16
N SER A 334 -4.51 9.83 -3.88
CA SER A 334 -5.38 10.15 -2.74
C SER A 334 -5.18 11.54 -2.14
N ASP A 335 -4.45 12.42 -2.81
CA ASP A 335 -3.93 13.65 -2.25
C ASP A 335 -4.59 14.84 -2.94
N PHE A 336 -4.95 15.90 -2.19
CA PHE A 336 -5.77 17.00 -2.69
C PHE A 336 -5.27 18.37 -2.16
N PRO A 337 -5.36 19.45 -2.95
CA PRO A 337 -4.92 20.78 -2.55
C PRO A 337 -5.86 21.35 -1.47
N ILE A 338 -5.29 22.18 -0.61
CA ILE A 338 -6.01 22.96 0.42
C ILE A 338 -5.63 24.44 0.38
N LYS A 339 -4.90 24.84 -0.67
CA LYS A 339 -4.53 26.19 -1.11
C LYS A 339 -4.36 26.17 -2.63
N ASN A 340 -4.48 27.30 -3.30
CA ASN A 340 -4.39 27.34 -4.77
C ASN A 340 -2.93 27.32 -5.29
N ASN A 341 -2.76 26.86 -6.53
CA ASN A 341 -1.49 26.82 -7.26
C ASN A 341 -0.74 28.17 -7.29
N ALA A 342 -1.45 29.31 -7.32
CA ALA A 342 -0.84 30.63 -7.29
C ALA A 342 -0.09 30.91 -5.96
N GLN A 343 -0.76 30.68 -4.81
CA GLN A 343 -0.15 30.79 -3.48
C GLN A 343 1.05 29.85 -3.31
N LEU A 344 0.92 28.60 -3.80
CA LEU A 344 2.01 27.62 -3.78
C LEU A 344 3.20 28.09 -4.63
N THR A 345 2.94 28.60 -5.82
CA THR A 345 3.97 29.09 -6.75
C THR A 345 4.70 30.31 -6.19
N GLN A 346 3.98 31.24 -5.53
CA GLN A 346 4.59 32.38 -4.84
C GLN A 346 5.46 31.91 -3.66
N PHE A 347 4.92 31.05 -2.79
CA PHE A 347 5.63 30.50 -1.63
C PHE A 347 6.92 29.75 -2.01
N LEU A 348 6.87 28.93 -3.08
CA LEU A 348 8.03 28.21 -3.61
C LEU A 348 8.98 29.10 -4.43
N SER A 349 8.59 30.31 -4.81
CA SER A 349 9.53 31.31 -5.36
C SER A 349 10.39 31.87 -4.22
N LEU A 350 9.74 32.42 -3.19
CA LEU A 350 10.38 33.05 -2.04
C LEU A 350 11.34 32.11 -1.29
N ASN A 351 11.04 30.80 -1.31
CA ASN A 351 11.80 29.73 -0.67
C ASN A 351 12.61 28.88 -1.69
N LYS A 352 12.98 29.43 -2.84
CA LYS A 352 13.79 28.73 -3.86
C LYS A 352 15.08 28.16 -3.27
N GLY A 353 15.32 26.87 -3.52
CA GLY A 353 16.53 26.15 -3.10
C GLY A 353 16.38 25.40 -1.78
N MET A 354 15.32 25.69 -1.01
CA MET A 354 15.00 25.01 0.24
C MET A 354 14.39 23.62 -0.03
N ASN A 355 14.52 22.72 0.94
CA ASN A 355 14.01 21.35 0.87
C ASN A 355 13.01 21.10 2.01
N PHE A 356 11.77 20.82 1.62
CA PHE A 356 10.61 20.67 2.50
C PHE A 356 10.38 19.18 2.80
N VAL A 357 10.81 18.75 3.98
CA VAL A 357 10.66 17.38 4.48
C VAL A 357 10.10 17.43 5.90
N LYS A 358 9.45 16.37 6.39
CA LYS A 358 8.97 16.33 7.77
C LYS A 358 9.64 15.20 8.56
N SER A 359 10.33 15.55 9.64
CA SER A 359 10.92 14.61 10.59
C SER A 359 9.86 13.99 11.51
N HIS A 360 10.18 12.82 12.05
CA HIS A 360 9.38 12.09 13.03
C HIS A 360 9.29 12.79 14.39
N GLY A 361 10.10 13.82 14.66
CA GLY A 361 9.98 14.72 15.82
C GLY A 361 10.05 14.05 17.19
N ARG A 362 10.80 12.94 17.30
CA ARG A 362 10.83 12.03 18.45
C ARG A 362 12.27 11.53 18.69
N GLU A 363 12.46 10.67 19.68
CA GLU A 363 13.72 9.94 19.89
C GLU A 363 14.02 9.02 18.67
N VAL A 364 15.26 9.08 18.16
CA VAL A 364 15.69 8.53 16.86
C VAL A 364 15.89 7.01 16.88
N GLN A 365 16.39 6.42 17.97
CA GLN A 365 16.55 4.97 18.07
C GLN A 365 15.18 4.26 18.10
N ARG A 366 14.19 4.86 18.78
CA ARG A 366 12.78 4.43 18.73
C ARG A 366 12.17 4.57 17.33
N PHE A 367 12.62 5.51 16.50
CA PHE A 367 12.24 5.56 15.09
C PHE A 367 12.91 4.42 14.30
N ILE A 368 14.24 4.29 14.37
CA ILE A 368 15.02 3.21 13.73
C ILE A 368 14.40 1.83 13.97
N THR A 369 14.09 1.46 15.22
CA THR A 369 13.49 0.16 15.56
C THR A 369 12.04 0.01 15.08
N LYS A 370 11.24 1.10 15.01
CA LYS A 370 9.85 1.04 14.54
C LYS A 370 9.73 0.89 13.03
N GLN A 371 10.57 1.60 12.29
CA GLN A 371 10.66 1.53 10.84
C GLN A 371 11.34 0.23 10.38
N GLY A 372 12.15 -0.39 11.26
CA GLY A 372 12.96 -1.56 10.92
C GLY A 372 14.23 -1.19 10.16
N LEU A 373 14.77 0.03 10.35
CA LEU A 373 16.03 0.45 9.74
C LEU A 373 17.22 -0.40 10.24
N ASP A 374 17.09 -1.03 11.41
CA ASP A 374 18.03 -2.01 11.98
C ASP A 374 17.85 -3.43 11.40
N LYS A 375 16.96 -3.62 10.42
CA LYS A 375 16.69 -4.91 9.76
C LYS A 375 17.07 -4.86 8.27
N THR A 376 17.39 -6.04 7.74
CA THR A 376 17.63 -6.25 6.31
C THR A 376 16.37 -6.81 5.66
N PHE A 377 15.91 -6.13 4.61
CA PHE A 377 14.79 -6.55 3.78
C PHE A 377 15.24 -6.88 2.35
N VAL A 378 14.52 -7.80 1.70
CA VAL A 378 14.70 -8.16 0.29
C VAL A 378 13.33 -8.14 -0.38
N GLU A 379 13.18 -7.39 -1.45
CA GLU A 379 11.97 -7.48 -2.27
C GLU A 379 12.10 -8.55 -3.37
N CYS A 380 11.10 -9.41 -3.48
CA CYS A 380 10.79 -10.17 -4.69
C CYS A 380 9.39 -10.78 -4.58
N GLU A 381 8.77 -11.13 -5.72
CA GLU A 381 7.39 -11.66 -5.78
C GLU A 381 6.35 -10.67 -5.22
N THR A 382 6.55 -9.37 -5.50
CA THR A 382 5.71 -8.26 -4.96
C THR A 382 5.57 -8.30 -3.44
N ARG A 383 6.61 -8.81 -2.74
CA ARG A 383 6.66 -8.98 -1.30
C ARG A 383 8.01 -8.53 -0.73
N MET A 384 7.95 -7.83 0.41
CA MET A 384 9.10 -7.42 1.22
C MET A 384 9.39 -8.45 2.32
N TRP A 385 10.43 -9.25 2.09
CA TRP A 385 10.88 -10.34 2.97
C TRP A 385 11.86 -9.81 4.01
N ARG A 386 11.63 -10.08 5.30
CA ARG A 386 12.60 -9.76 6.37
C ARG A 386 13.56 -10.92 6.55
N ILE A 387 14.86 -10.68 6.38
CA ILE A 387 15.86 -11.77 6.36
C ILE A 387 16.81 -11.80 7.56
N GLY A 388 16.94 -10.70 8.31
CA GLY A 388 17.70 -10.65 9.55
C GLY A 388 17.94 -9.23 10.06
N ASP A 389 18.77 -9.12 11.10
CA ASP A 389 19.25 -7.84 11.64
C ASP A 389 20.44 -7.30 10.83
N ARG A 390 20.72 -6.01 10.98
CA ARG A 390 21.94 -5.33 10.51
C ARG A 390 22.36 -4.23 11.48
N LYS A 391 23.63 -3.80 11.38
CA LYS A 391 24.09 -2.54 11.98
C LYS A 391 23.96 -1.43 10.94
N LEU A 392 23.42 -0.28 11.31
CA LEU A 392 23.51 0.93 10.49
C LEU A 392 24.96 1.50 10.51
N PRO A 393 25.41 2.22 9.46
CA PRO A 393 26.76 2.78 9.42
C PRO A 393 27.01 3.81 10.53
N ASP A 394 28.25 3.88 11.01
CA ASP A 394 28.72 4.97 11.87
C ASP A 394 29.04 6.23 11.04
N GLY A 395 29.17 7.39 11.70
CA GLY A 395 29.67 8.64 11.09
C GLY A 395 28.62 9.56 10.45
N ILE A 396 27.37 9.11 10.34
CA ILE A 396 26.23 9.90 9.83
C ILE A 396 25.09 10.01 10.87
N GLN A 397 24.37 11.12 10.85
CA GLN A 397 23.10 11.32 11.55
C GLN A 397 21.97 10.59 10.78
N ILE A 398 21.12 9.82 11.45
CA ILE A 398 19.92 9.24 10.84
C ILE A 398 18.71 10.11 11.17
N ASP A 399 17.89 10.38 10.17
CA ASP A 399 16.66 11.17 10.27
C ASP A 399 15.61 10.59 9.30
N GLY A 400 14.34 10.93 9.50
CA GLY A 400 13.24 10.44 8.68
C GLY A 400 11.88 10.85 9.24
N GLY A 401 10.82 10.52 8.53
CA GLY A 401 9.44 10.85 8.87
C GLY A 401 8.56 10.65 7.65
N SER A 402 7.98 11.72 7.10
CA SER A 402 7.11 11.66 5.93
C SER A 402 7.88 11.38 4.63
N ASP A 403 7.36 10.46 3.81
CA ASP A 403 7.70 10.20 2.41
C ASP A 403 7.24 11.33 1.47
N TRP A 404 6.13 11.99 1.79
CA TRP A 404 5.68 13.22 1.13
C TRP A 404 6.70 14.32 1.40
N VAL A 405 7.28 14.86 0.32
CA VAL A 405 8.36 15.86 0.32
C VAL A 405 8.22 16.79 -0.90
N ALA A 406 8.71 18.03 -0.77
CA ALA A 406 8.95 18.93 -1.89
C ALA A 406 10.41 19.38 -1.91
N LEU A 407 11.14 18.99 -2.95
CA LEU A 407 12.60 19.11 -3.02
C LEU A 407 13.04 20.14 -4.05
N SER A 408 14.09 20.88 -3.75
CA SER A 408 14.73 21.80 -4.69
C SER A 408 15.48 21.05 -5.78
N ARG A 409 15.43 21.59 -7.01
CA ARG A 409 16.07 20.99 -8.18
C ARG A 409 17.56 20.72 -7.95
N ASP A 410 18.27 21.65 -7.32
CA ASP A 410 19.71 21.55 -7.04
C ASP A 410 20.03 20.34 -6.13
N PHE A 411 19.14 20.01 -5.19
CA PHE A 411 19.26 18.81 -4.35
C PHE A 411 18.88 17.53 -5.14
N VAL A 412 17.84 17.58 -5.97
CA VAL A 412 17.44 16.46 -6.83
C VAL A 412 18.53 16.11 -7.85
N GLU A 413 19.16 17.09 -8.50
CA GLU A 413 20.29 16.88 -9.43
C GLU A 413 21.54 16.33 -8.73
N TYR A 414 21.74 16.66 -7.45
CA TYR A 414 22.78 16.07 -6.62
C TYR A 414 22.52 14.60 -6.27
N VAL A 415 21.29 14.27 -5.84
CA VAL A 415 20.90 12.89 -5.48
C VAL A 415 20.79 11.97 -6.70
N ALA A 416 20.27 12.48 -7.82
CA ALA A 416 20.08 11.75 -9.07
C ALA A 416 21.28 11.78 -10.03
N ASN A 417 22.44 12.28 -9.57
CA ASN A 417 23.67 12.32 -10.37
C ASN A 417 24.09 10.88 -10.78
N PRO A 418 24.33 10.59 -12.08
CA PRO A 418 24.81 9.29 -12.52
C PRO A 418 26.16 8.85 -11.93
N ASN A 419 26.98 9.81 -11.48
CA ASN A 419 28.22 9.59 -10.74
C ASN A 419 28.11 10.29 -9.38
N PRO A 420 27.37 9.72 -8.41
CA PRO A 420 27.18 10.33 -7.10
C PRO A 420 28.47 10.32 -6.26
N ASP A 421 28.51 11.16 -5.21
CA ASP A 421 29.61 11.14 -4.25
C ASP A 421 29.57 9.88 -3.34
N THR A 422 30.55 9.73 -2.46
CA THR A 422 30.64 8.59 -1.54
C THR A 422 29.44 8.48 -0.61
N LEU A 423 28.97 9.60 -0.06
CA LEU A 423 27.80 9.67 0.83
C LEU A 423 26.54 9.12 0.15
N VAL A 424 26.20 9.63 -1.04
CA VAL A 424 25.01 9.18 -1.77
C VAL A 424 25.21 7.75 -2.30
N THR A 425 26.41 7.40 -2.79
CA THR A 425 26.76 6.04 -3.24
C THR A 425 26.55 4.99 -2.13
N ASP A 426 26.99 5.29 -0.91
CA ASP A 426 26.93 4.37 0.22
C ASP A 426 25.55 4.32 0.88
N LEU A 427 24.84 5.45 0.96
CA LEU A 427 23.45 5.47 1.39
C LEU A 427 22.56 4.67 0.43
N LEU A 428 22.76 4.74 -0.88
CA LEU A 428 22.02 3.92 -1.85
C LEU A 428 22.23 2.40 -1.63
N LYS A 429 23.41 1.96 -1.15
CA LYS A 429 23.65 0.54 -0.78
C LYS A 429 22.83 0.11 0.44
N VAL A 430 22.74 0.98 1.45
CA VAL A 430 21.95 0.75 2.68
C VAL A 430 20.45 0.73 2.35
N PHE A 431 19.98 1.77 1.65
CA PHE A 431 18.55 1.99 1.38
C PHE A 431 17.95 0.98 0.40
N LYS A 432 18.73 0.42 -0.53
CA LYS A 432 18.33 -0.70 -1.41
C LYS A 432 17.78 -1.95 -0.71
N TYR A 433 18.11 -2.16 0.56
CA TYR A 433 17.67 -3.31 1.37
C TYR A 433 16.94 -2.87 2.65
N THR A 434 16.27 -1.72 2.58
CA THR A 434 15.56 -1.08 3.68
C THR A 434 14.06 -1.11 3.42
N LEU A 435 13.26 -1.34 4.46
CA LEU A 435 11.81 -1.13 4.40
C LEU A 435 11.51 0.35 4.71
N LEU A 436 10.56 0.93 3.99
CA LEU A 436 10.19 2.35 4.05
C LEU A 436 11.39 3.29 3.70
N PRO A 437 12.03 3.11 2.53
CA PRO A 437 13.26 3.82 2.21
C PRO A 437 13.10 5.34 2.00
N ALA A 438 12.10 5.81 1.27
CA ALA A 438 11.91 7.23 0.95
C ALA A 438 11.68 8.08 2.21
N GLU A 439 10.99 7.52 3.22
CA GLU A 439 10.76 8.15 4.52
C GLU A 439 12.01 8.49 5.33
N SER A 440 13.19 7.99 4.97
CA SER A 440 14.43 8.34 5.68
C SER A 440 15.66 8.55 4.79
N PHE A 441 15.60 8.14 3.52
CA PHE A 441 16.66 8.39 2.54
C PHE A 441 16.88 9.89 2.33
N PHE A 442 15.83 10.63 1.94
CA PHE A 442 15.98 12.06 1.62
C PHE A 442 16.39 12.89 2.84
N HIS A 443 15.81 12.62 4.02
CA HIS A 443 16.16 13.27 5.29
C HIS A 443 17.60 12.97 5.68
N THR A 444 18.04 11.71 5.61
CA THR A 444 19.41 11.31 5.92
C THR A 444 20.43 11.92 4.94
N VAL A 445 20.12 11.96 3.63
CA VAL A 445 21.00 12.63 2.65
C VAL A 445 21.03 14.14 2.90
N LEU A 446 19.90 14.81 3.19
CA LEU A 446 19.88 16.23 3.53
C LEU A 446 20.75 16.51 4.78
N ARG A 447 20.55 15.77 5.87
CA ARG A 447 21.24 15.99 7.16
C ARG A 447 22.76 15.81 7.10
N ASN A 448 23.26 15.00 6.16
CA ASN A 448 24.69 14.67 6.07
C ASN A 448 25.38 15.21 4.81
N SER A 449 24.68 15.81 3.85
CA SER A 449 25.28 16.39 2.64
C SER A 449 25.55 17.89 2.79
N LYS A 450 26.18 18.47 1.77
CA LYS A 450 26.33 19.94 1.62
C LYS A 450 25.01 20.73 1.68
N PHE A 451 23.86 20.06 1.48
CA PHE A 451 22.53 20.67 1.54
C PHE A 451 21.92 20.72 2.95
N CYS A 452 22.63 20.33 4.01
CA CYS A 452 22.10 20.33 5.38
C CYS A 452 21.58 21.70 5.86
N ASN A 453 22.09 22.80 5.31
CA ASN A 453 21.62 24.17 5.55
C ASN A 453 20.35 24.58 4.77
N THR A 454 19.70 23.65 4.04
CA THR A 454 18.48 23.92 3.23
C THR A 454 17.23 23.21 3.76
N TYR A 455 17.37 22.41 4.83
CA TYR A 455 16.31 21.60 5.42
C TYR A 455 15.27 22.48 6.14
N ILE A 456 14.01 22.42 5.72
CA ILE A 456 12.85 22.97 6.44
C ILE A 456 12.03 21.79 6.98
N ASP A 457 11.76 21.75 8.29
CA ASP A 457 11.01 20.67 8.96
C ASP A 457 9.47 20.82 8.81
N ASN A 458 9.05 20.91 7.55
CA ASN A 458 7.68 20.95 7.08
C ASN A 458 7.63 20.37 5.66
N ASN A 459 6.75 19.40 5.41
CA ASN A 459 6.55 18.76 4.10
C ASN A 459 5.40 19.38 3.27
N LEU A 460 4.76 20.45 3.75
CA LEU A 460 3.61 21.11 3.13
C LEU A 460 2.28 20.29 3.13
N HIS A 461 2.20 19.16 3.83
CA HIS A 461 1.04 18.24 3.80
C HIS A 461 0.32 18.10 5.15
N VAL A 462 -1.02 17.99 5.11
CA VAL A 462 -1.88 17.60 6.24
C VAL A 462 -2.27 16.13 6.11
N THR A 463 -1.71 15.26 6.96
CA THR A 463 -1.97 13.82 6.90
C THR A 463 -2.97 13.37 7.97
N ASN A 464 -4.10 12.77 7.59
CA ASN A 464 -5.22 12.43 8.47
C ASN A 464 -4.96 11.16 9.31
N TRP A 465 -4.17 11.32 10.37
CA TRP A 465 -3.81 10.23 11.25
C TRP A 465 -4.83 9.97 12.36
N LYS A 466 -5.43 8.77 12.35
CA LYS A 466 -6.31 8.23 13.41
C LYS A 466 -5.81 6.83 13.82
N ARG A 467 -4.67 6.70 14.54
CA ARG A 467 -3.97 5.40 14.81
C ARG A 467 -4.86 4.23 15.22
N LYS A 468 -5.87 4.48 16.07
CA LYS A 468 -6.82 3.46 16.57
C LYS A 468 -7.55 2.71 15.43
N LEU A 469 -7.67 3.34 14.25
CA LEU A 469 -8.20 2.76 13.02
C LEU A 469 -7.08 2.37 12.04
N GLY A 470 -6.15 3.29 11.72
CA GLY A 470 -5.14 3.10 10.67
C GLY A 470 -4.03 2.07 10.92
N CYS A 471 -3.78 1.66 12.17
CA CYS A 471 -2.70 0.72 12.53
C CYS A 471 -3.22 -0.69 12.87
N LYS A 472 -3.75 -1.43 11.88
CA LYS A 472 -4.23 -2.84 12.07
C LYS A 472 -3.21 -3.90 11.65
N CYS A 473 -2.04 -3.50 11.14
CA CYS A 473 -1.07 -4.40 10.51
C CYS A 473 -1.70 -5.17 9.33
N GLN A 474 -2.50 -4.46 8.54
CA GLN A 474 -3.22 -4.96 7.36
C GLN A 474 -2.30 -5.50 6.25
N TYR A 475 -1.03 -5.06 6.21
CA TYR A 475 -0.09 -5.36 5.12
C TYR A 475 0.71 -6.67 5.26
N LYS A 476 0.40 -7.56 6.23
CA LYS A 476 1.14 -8.84 6.47
C LYS A 476 1.27 -9.78 5.25
N ALA A 477 0.38 -9.64 4.26
CA ALA A 477 0.44 -10.38 3.00
C ALA A 477 1.55 -9.87 2.05
N VAL A 478 1.92 -8.58 2.17
CA VAL A 478 2.85 -7.87 1.28
C VAL A 478 4.20 -7.61 1.96
N VAL A 479 4.25 -7.51 3.30
CA VAL A 479 5.48 -7.24 4.04
C VAL A 479 5.58 -8.06 5.33
N ASP A 480 6.80 -8.49 5.68
CA ASP A 480 7.14 -9.16 6.94
C ASP A 480 7.27 -8.17 8.13
N TRP A 481 6.38 -7.18 8.20
CA TRP A 481 6.36 -6.08 9.18
C TRP A 481 4.93 -5.59 9.45
N CYS A 482 4.77 -4.62 10.37
CA CYS A 482 3.49 -3.96 10.65
C CYS A 482 3.56 -2.46 10.34
N GLY A 483 2.94 -2.06 9.23
CA GLY A 483 2.70 -0.66 8.90
C GLY A 483 1.40 -0.09 9.50
N CYS A 484 1.23 1.22 9.32
CA CYS A 484 -0.01 1.96 9.50
C CYS A 484 -0.37 2.63 8.16
N SER A 485 -1.58 3.19 8.05
CA SER A 485 -1.99 4.02 6.92
C SER A 485 -2.94 5.12 7.40
N PRO A 486 -2.89 6.34 6.85
CA PRO A 486 -3.77 7.40 7.30
C PRO A 486 -5.23 7.12 6.90
N ASN A 487 -6.14 7.62 7.70
CA ASN A 487 -7.56 7.57 7.40
C ASN A 487 -7.89 8.52 6.24
N ASP A 488 -9.00 8.25 5.58
CA ASP A 488 -9.56 9.13 4.58
C ASP A 488 -10.30 10.28 5.28
N PHE A 489 -10.19 11.49 4.74
CA PHE A 489 -10.94 12.65 5.20
C PHE A 489 -12.44 12.44 4.99
N LYS A 490 -13.23 12.94 5.94
CA LYS A 490 -14.71 12.95 5.88
C LYS A 490 -15.21 14.37 6.13
N LEU A 491 -16.47 14.66 5.84
CA LEU A 491 -17.03 16.02 5.95
C LEU A 491 -16.84 16.65 7.35
N GLU A 492 -16.88 15.82 8.41
CA GLU A 492 -16.56 16.18 9.80
C GLU A 492 -15.14 16.77 10.00
N ASP A 493 -14.16 16.29 9.22
CA ASP A 493 -12.75 16.68 9.32
C ASP A 493 -12.46 18.03 8.61
N PHE A 494 -13.43 18.64 7.91
CA PHE A 494 -13.24 19.91 7.19
C PHE A 494 -12.68 21.03 8.08
N SER A 495 -13.09 21.07 9.34
CA SER A 495 -12.57 21.98 10.36
C SER A 495 -11.04 21.91 10.49
N ARG A 496 -10.47 20.70 10.41
CA ARG A 496 -9.03 20.45 10.52
C ARG A 496 -8.25 20.94 9.29
N ILE A 497 -8.88 20.92 8.11
CA ILE A 497 -8.33 21.52 6.89
C ILE A 497 -8.37 23.05 6.99
N ARG A 498 -9.54 23.62 7.29
CA ARG A 498 -9.74 25.08 7.44
C ARG A 498 -8.78 25.71 8.45
N ASN A 499 -8.50 25.02 9.56
CA ASN A 499 -7.56 25.45 10.60
C ASN A 499 -6.07 25.44 10.19
N THR A 500 -5.76 25.22 8.90
CA THR A 500 -4.40 25.33 8.34
C THR A 500 -4.22 26.55 7.42
N ILE A 501 -5.23 27.42 7.29
CA ILE A 501 -5.17 28.62 6.46
C ILE A 501 -3.93 29.50 6.73
N ASP A 502 -3.56 29.71 7.99
CA ASP A 502 -2.38 30.50 8.38
C ASP A 502 -1.06 29.70 8.42
N ARG A 503 -1.09 28.42 8.04
CA ARG A 503 0.07 27.51 8.05
C ARG A 503 0.64 27.34 6.64
N ASN A 504 1.93 27.08 6.53
CA ASN A 504 2.57 26.75 5.25
C ASN A 504 2.31 25.28 4.87
N LEU A 505 1.03 24.94 4.70
CA LEU A 505 0.51 23.64 4.31
C LEU A 505 -0.41 23.87 3.10
N PHE A 506 -0.20 23.11 2.04
CA PHE A 506 -0.79 23.34 0.71
C PHE A 506 -1.56 22.10 0.20
N PHE A 507 -1.27 20.93 0.76
CA PHE A 507 -1.94 19.66 0.42
C PHE A 507 -2.50 18.96 1.65
N ALA A 508 -3.46 18.06 1.45
CA ALA A 508 -3.98 17.17 2.47
C ALA A 508 -4.13 15.73 1.91
N ARG A 509 -4.09 14.74 2.80
CA ARG A 509 -4.31 13.32 2.46
C ARG A 509 -4.86 12.50 3.63
N LYS A 510 -5.68 11.48 3.42
CA LYS A 510 -6.12 10.93 2.13
C LYS A 510 -7.56 11.32 1.78
N PHE A 511 -7.90 11.26 0.50
CA PHE A 511 -9.25 11.41 -0.04
C PHE A 511 -9.57 10.22 -0.94
N GLU A 512 -10.78 9.67 -0.81
CA GLU A 512 -11.33 8.61 -1.67
C GLU A 512 -12.81 8.88 -1.90
N SER A 513 -13.23 9.12 -3.15
CA SER A 513 -14.62 9.49 -3.47
C SER A 513 -15.65 8.39 -3.14
N ILE A 514 -15.21 7.13 -2.98
CA ILE A 514 -16.04 6.00 -2.51
C ILE A 514 -16.21 5.94 -0.99
N ILE A 515 -15.54 6.83 -0.24
CA ILE A 515 -15.63 6.92 1.23
C ILE A 515 -16.38 8.20 1.63
N ASP A 516 -15.91 9.36 1.15
CA ASP A 516 -16.64 10.63 1.30
C ASP A 516 -16.23 11.63 0.19
N GLN A 517 -17.00 11.70 -0.90
CA GLN A 517 -16.84 12.73 -1.93
C GLN A 517 -17.13 14.13 -1.37
N ARG A 518 -18.05 14.27 -0.40
CA ARG A 518 -18.56 15.58 0.07
C ARG A 518 -17.48 16.45 0.68
N ILE A 519 -16.40 15.85 1.20
CA ILE A 519 -15.25 16.62 1.70
C ILE A 519 -14.34 17.10 0.58
N ILE A 520 -14.24 16.38 -0.54
CA ILE A 520 -13.56 16.81 -1.76
C ILE A 520 -14.33 18.00 -2.33
N ASP A 521 -15.64 17.81 -2.54
CA ASP A 521 -16.57 18.86 -2.99
C ASP A 521 -16.44 20.11 -2.09
N ARG A 522 -16.49 19.94 -0.76
CA ARG A 522 -16.44 21.05 0.22
C ARG A 522 -15.09 21.77 0.29
N VAL A 523 -13.97 21.10 0.02
CA VAL A 523 -12.66 21.77 -0.10
C VAL A 523 -12.59 22.55 -1.41
N GLU A 524 -13.12 22.01 -2.50
CA GLU A 524 -13.24 22.74 -3.77
C GLU A 524 -14.12 24.00 -3.65
N GLU A 525 -15.30 23.91 -3.02
CA GLU A 525 -16.18 25.08 -2.77
C GLU A 525 -15.43 26.21 -2.05
N TRP A 526 -14.52 25.85 -1.14
CA TRP A 526 -13.74 26.79 -0.34
C TRP A 526 -12.56 27.40 -1.12
N LEU A 527 -11.95 26.65 -2.05
CA LEU A 527 -10.84 27.13 -2.89
C LEU A 527 -11.31 27.98 -4.09
N TYR A 528 -12.42 27.60 -4.74
CA TYR A 528 -12.85 28.18 -6.02
C TYR A 528 -14.29 28.70 -5.98
N SER A 529 -14.64 29.40 -4.90
CA SER A 529 -16.01 29.90 -4.63
C SER A 529 -16.68 30.66 -5.79
N GLU A 530 -15.92 31.36 -6.63
CA GLU A 530 -16.41 32.04 -7.85
C GLU A 530 -17.04 31.07 -8.87
N ASN A 531 -16.55 29.82 -8.93
CA ASN A 531 -17.04 28.80 -9.86
C ASN A 531 -18.24 28.00 -9.31
N LEU A 532 -18.63 28.18 -8.04
CA LEU A 532 -19.66 27.38 -7.36
C LEU A 532 -20.94 27.19 -8.19
N ASN A 533 -21.51 28.29 -8.68
CA ASN A 533 -22.75 28.28 -9.47
C ASN A 533 -22.61 27.55 -10.82
N LYS A 534 -21.39 27.45 -11.36
CA LYS A 534 -21.11 26.69 -12.59
C LYS A 534 -20.93 25.20 -12.28
N THR A 535 -20.20 24.86 -11.21
CA THR A 535 -19.88 23.49 -10.83
C THR A 535 -21.11 22.74 -10.31
N VAL A 536 -21.88 23.35 -9.39
CA VAL A 536 -23.06 22.69 -8.76
C VAL A 536 -24.17 22.39 -9.76
N ASN A 537 -24.32 23.23 -10.80
CA ASN A 537 -25.29 23.01 -11.90
C ASN A 537 -24.76 22.08 -13.01
N ALA A 538 -23.54 21.56 -12.89
CA ALA A 538 -22.91 20.78 -13.94
C ALA A 538 -23.38 19.30 -13.94
N LYS A 539 -23.50 18.71 -15.14
CA LYS A 539 -23.89 17.29 -15.26
C LYS A 539 -22.82 16.39 -14.66
N GLY A 540 -23.28 15.45 -13.82
CA GLY A 540 -22.42 14.51 -13.10
C GLY A 540 -21.79 15.06 -11.82
N TYR A 541 -22.09 16.29 -11.38
CA TYR A 541 -21.49 16.85 -10.15
C TYR A 541 -21.76 15.98 -8.92
N ASP A 542 -23.03 15.67 -8.64
CA ASP A 542 -23.45 14.87 -7.48
C ASP A 542 -23.26 13.35 -7.66
N ALA A 543 -22.43 12.91 -8.61
CA ALA A 543 -22.27 11.52 -9.02
C ALA A 543 -20.79 11.11 -9.17
N TYR A 544 -20.49 9.84 -8.90
CA TYR A 544 -19.15 9.28 -9.08
C TYR A 544 -19.19 7.85 -9.64
N TRP A 545 -18.21 7.53 -10.49
CA TRP A 545 -18.13 6.25 -11.20
C TRP A 545 -16.71 5.67 -11.07
N GLN A 546 -16.61 4.40 -10.67
CA GLN A 546 -15.32 3.70 -10.50
C GLN A 546 -15.32 2.32 -11.14
N SER A 547 -14.41 2.11 -12.09
CA SER A 547 -14.26 0.86 -12.83
C SER A 547 -13.76 -0.27 -11.91
N LEU A 548 -14.56 -1.33 -11.75
CA LEU A 548 -14.22 -2.53 -10.97
C LEU A 548 -13.57 -3.62 -11.85
N TYR A 549 -13.87 -3.63 -13.14
CA TYR A 549 -13.28 -4.54 -14.14
C TYR A 549 -13.46 -3.95 -15.54
N HIS A 550 -12.45 -4.07 -16.39
CA HIS A 550 -12.51 -3.74 -17.81
C HIS A 550 -11.85 -4.85 -18.65
N ALA A 551 -12.42 -5.19 -19.81
CA ALA A 551 -12.02 -6.35 -20.61
C ALA A 551 -10.63 -6.25 -21.30
N ALA A 552 -9.86 -5.19 -21.01
CA ALA A 552 -8.45 -5.05 -21.38
C ALA A 552 -7.49 -5.12 -20.16
N ASP A 553 -8.00 -5.38 -18.96
CA ASP A 553 -7.18 -5.53 -17.74
C ASP A 553 -6.27 -6.77 -17.85
N LEU A 554 -4.95 -6.55 -17.72
CA LEU A 554 -3.92 -7.61 -17.78
C LEU A 554 -3.44 -8.05 -16.39
N SER A 555 -3.42 -7.13 -15.43
CA SER A 555 -3.01 -7.35 -14.04
C SER A 555 -3.44 -6.18 -13.14
N PRO A 556 -3.83 -6.42 -11.87
CA PRO A 556 -4.05 -7.73 -11.24
C PRO A 556 -5.16 -8.52 -11.93
N LEU A 557 -5.24 -9.82 -11.68
CA LEU A 557 -6.40 -10.61 -12.12
C LEU A 557 -7.64 -10.16 -11.34
N THR A 558 -8.80 -10.25 -11.99
CA THR A 558 -10.10 -10.02 -11.37
C THR A 558 -10.38 -11.11 -10.33
N ASP A 559 -11.27 -10.85 -9.38
CA ASP A 559 -11.88 -11.95 -8.64
C ASP A 559 -12.78 -12.78 -9.58
N ASP A 560 -12.66 -14.12 -9.51
CA ASP A 560 -13.41 -15.04 -10.38
C ASP A 560 -14.92 -15.05 -10.06
N ALA A 561 -15.33 -14.70 -8.83
CA ALA A 561 -16.74 -14.57 -8.46
C ALA A 561 -17.33 -13.27 -9.01
N GLN A 562 -16.61 -12.14 -8.90
CA GLN A 562 -16.95 -10.88 -9.57
C GLN A 562 -17.11 -11.10 -11.08
N LEU A 563 -16.13 -11.75 -11.72
CA LEU A 563 -16.17 -12.01 -13.16
C LEU A 563 -17.34 -12.93 -13.54
N THR A 564 -17.65 -13.93 -12.71
CA THR A 564 -18.81 -14.82 -12.89
C THR A 564 -20.13 -14.05 -12.79
N VAL A 565 -20.32 -13.24 -11.74
CA VAL A 565 -21.54 -12.45 -11.51
C VAL A 565 -21.73 -11.42 -12.62
N SER A 566 -20.69 -10.67 -13.01
CA SER A 566 -20.80 -9.66 -14.08
C SER A 566 -21.15 -10.26 -15.44
N ASN A 567 -20.60 -11.44 -15.80
CA ASN A 567 -20.98 -12.10 -17.06
C ASN A 567 -22.41 -12.69 -17.00
N SER A 568 -22.84 -13.19 -15.83
CA SER A 568 -24.22 -13.62 -15.61
C SER A 568 -25.22 -12.47 -15.76
N LEU A 569 -24.93 -11.31 -15.14
CA LEU A 569 -25.71 -10.09 -15.28
C LEU A 569 -25.79 -9.65 -16.75
N ALA A 570 -24.68 -9.66 -17.49
CA ALA A 570 -24.66 -9.34 -18.91
C ALA A 570 -25.64 -10.21 -19.73
N ARG A 571 -25.68 -11.53 -19.49
CA ARG A 571 -26.66 -12.44 -20.12
C ARG A 571 -28.10 -12.11 -19.71
N LEU A 572 -28.34 -11.95 -18.41
CA LEU A 572 -29.67 -11.64 -17.86
C LEU A 572 -30.25 -10.33 -18.42
N ILE A 573 -29.42 -9.33 -18.72
CA ILE A 573 -29.84 -8.08 -19.35
C ILE A 573 -30.34 -8.32 -20.79
N PHE A 574 -29.58 -9.05 -21.62
CA PHE A 574 -30.03 -9.37 -22.99
C PHE A 574 -31.24 -10.31 -23.01
N HIS A 575 -31.36 -11.21 -22.03
CA HIS A 575 -32.56 -12.04 -21.82
C HIS A 575 -33.78 -11.17 -21.45
N LYS A 576 -33.64 -10.18 -20.54
CA LYS A 576 -34.70 -9.22 -20.19
C LYS A 576 -35.16 -8.37 -21.39
N LEU A 577 -34.29 -8.18 -22.40
CA LEU A 577 -34.62 -7.50 -23.66
C LEU A 577 -35.22 -8.42 -24.74
N ASN A 578 -35.38 -9.73 -24.48
CA ASN A 578 -35.78 -10.74 -25.47
C ASN A 578 -34.89 -10.79 -26.74
N VAL A 579 -33.60 -10.43 -26.62
CA VAL A 579 -32.65 -10.48 -27.74
C VAL A 579 -32.14 -11.90 -27.93
N ASN A 580 -32.34 -12.49 -29.11
CA ASN A 580 -31.75 -13.78 -29.46
C ASN A 580 -30.30 -13.60 -29.95
N TYR A 581 -29.34 -14.20 -29.26
CA TYR A 581 -27.90 -13.97 -29.45
C TYR A 581 -27.09 -15.25 -29.66
N LYS A 582 -25.92 -15.11 -30.29
CA LYS A 582 -24.91 -16.16 -30.40
C LYS A 582 -23.92 -16.12 -29.22
N ASP A 583 -23.51 -14.93 -28.82
CA ASP A 583 -22.51 -14.70 -27.78
C ASP A 583 -22.72 -13.32 -27.11
N VAL A 584 -22.38 -13.23 -25.82
CA VAL A 584 -22.49 -12.04 -24.98
C VAL A 584 -21.15 -11.82 -24.27
N ARG A 585 -20.54 -10.66 -24.50
CA ARG A 585 -19.23 -10.29 -23.98
C ARG A 585 -19.34 -9.10 -23.04
N LEU A 586 -18.98 -9.32 -21.78
CA LEU A 586 -18.77 -8.26 -20.80
C LEU A 586 -17.58 -7.37 -21.23
N LEU A 587 -17.78 -6.05 -21.23
CA LEU A 587 -16.75 -5.06 -21.54
C LEU A 587 -16.26 -4.32 -20.29
N GLU A 588 -17.19 -3.87 -19.44
CA GLU A 588 -16.86 -3.17 -18.20
C GLU A 588 -17.86 -3.48 -17.07
N THR A 589 -17.39 -3.41 -15.82
CA THR A 589 -18.19 -3.40 -14.60
C THR A 589 -17.77 -2.19 -13.78
N THR A 590 -18.69 -1.27 -13.49
CA THR A 590 -18.37 0.04 -12.88
C THR A 590 -19.31 0.32 -11.70
N ALA A 591 -18.79 0.62 -10.52
CA ALA A 591 -19.60 1.07 -9.39
C ALA A 591 -20.11 2.50 -9.63
N TYR A 592 -21.40 2.73 -9.33
CA TYR A 592 -22.07 4.02 -9.46
C TYR A 592 -22.50 4.52 -8.08
N PHE A 593 -22.10 5.75 -7.78
CA PHE A 593 -22.43 6.50 -6.57
C PHE A 593 -23.17 7.78 -6.94
N LYS A 594 -24.10 8.20 -6.09
CA LYS A 594 -24.79 9.49 -6.19
C LYS A 594 -25.03 10.06 -4.80
N GLN A 595 -24.80 11.36 -4.60
CA GLN A 595 -24.98 12.08 -3.33
C GLN A 595 -24.27 11.38 -2.15
N ASN A 596 -23.06 10.88 -2.41
CA ASN A 596 -22.25 10.07 -1.49
C ASN A 596 -22.88 8.76 -1.01
N GLN A 597 -23.86 8.23 -1.75
CA GLN A 597 -24.45 6.91 -1.52
C GLN A 597 -24.13 5.98 -2.69
N PHE A 598 -23.89 4.70 -2.40
CA PHE A 598 -23.76 3.67 -3.42
C PHE A 598 -25.14 3.37 -4.01
N VAL A 599 -25.29 3.51 -5.33
CA VAL A 599 -26.57 3.31 -6.04
C VAL A 599 -26.63 1.93 -6.70
N GLY A 600 -25.47 1.40 -7.15
CA GLY A 600 -25.40 0.09 -7.76
C GLY A 600 -24.18 -0.10 -8.65
N ILE A 601 -24.26 -1.12 -9.50
CA ILE A 601 -23.24 -1.51 -10.47
C ILE A 601 -23.77 -1.25 -11.89
N LEU A 602 -22.89 -0.75 -12.76
CA LEU A 602 -23.11 -0.63 -14.18
C LEU A 602 -22.45 -1.81 -14.89
N ILE A 603 -23.20 -2.49 -15.75
CA ILE A 603 -22.73 -3.59 -16.59
C ILE A 603 -22.76 -3.12 -18.04
N LEU A 604 -21.58 -2.89 -18.63
CA LEU A 604 -21.40 -2.55 -20.03
C LEU A 604 -21.07 -3.84 -20.80
N ALA A 605 -21.88 -4.19 -21.79
CA ALA A 605 -21.74 -5.43 -22.55
C ALA A 605 -22.03 -5.26 -24.05
N GLU A 606 -21.40 -6.11 -24.86
CA GLU A 606 -21.68 -6.25 -26.29
C GLU A 606 -22.23 -7.64 -26.64
N VAL A 607 -23.12 -7.69 -27.62
CA VAL A 607 -23.76 -8.93 -28.09
C VAL A 607 -23.54 -9.14 -29.58
N THR A 608 -23.30 -10.40 -29.96
CA THR A 608 -23.27 -10.85 -31.35
C THR A 608 -24.58 -11.55 -31.68
N LEU A 609 -25.33 -11.02 -32.65
CA LEU A 609 -26.61 -11.57 -33.11
C LEU A 609 -26.40 -12.85 -33.95
N GLN A 610 -27.47 -13.64 -34.12
CA GLN A 610 -27.43 -14.90 -34.89
C GLN A 610 -27.61 -14.72 -36.41
N GLN A 611 -28.03 -13.53 -36.88
CA GLN A 611 -28.29 -13.25 -38.29
C GLN A 611 -27.08 -12.61 -38.99
N GLN A 612 -27.06 -12.66 -40.33
CA GLN A 612 -25.82 -12.65 -41.13
C GLN A 612 -25.05 -11.31 -41.24
N THR A 613 -25.51 -10.23 -40.61
CA THR A 613 -24.77 -8.96 -40.53
C THR A 613 -24.07 -8.81 -39.18
N VAL A 614 -22.76 -8.52 -39.19
CA VAL A 614 -21.94 -8.40 -37.96
C VAL A 614 -22.15 -7.03 -37.30
N GLN A 615 -23.39 -6.73 -36.91
CA GLN A 615 -23.71 -5.60 -36.06
C GLN A 615 -23.57 -5.98 -34.58
N GLN A 616 -22.47 -5.54 -33.97
CA GLN A 616 -22.29 -5.65 -32.52
C GLN A 616 -23.17 -4.60 -31.82
N LYS A 617 -24.17 -5.04 -31.06
CA LYS A 617 -25.00 -4.14 -30.27
C LYS A 617 -24.42 -3.97 -28.87
N ARG A 618 -24.32 -2.72 -28.41
CA ARG A 618 -23.74 -2.35 -27.10
C ARG A 618 -24.78 -1.65 -26.24
N ILE A 619 -24.91 -2.12 -25.00
CA ILE A 619 -25.79 -1.57 -23.98
C ILE A 619 -25.06 -1.46 -22.65
N GLU A 620 -25.49 -0.53 -21.82
CA GLU A 620 -25.13 -0.49 -20.41
C GLU A 620 -26.40 -0.62 -19.56
N SER A 621 -26.30 -1.27 -18.40
CA SER A 621 -27.41 -1.39 -17.46
C SER A 621 -26.99 -1.10 -16.03
N LEU A 622 -27.82 -0.33 -15.32
CA LEU A 622 -27.74 -0.19 -13.87
C LEU A 622 -28.44 -1.36 -13.20
N VAL A 623 -27.71 -2.05 -12.34
CA VAL A 623 -28.17 -3.17 -11.53
C VAL A 623 -27.79 -2.94 -10.06
N TYR A 624 -28.54 -3.51 -9.12
CA TYR A 624 -28.21 -3.43 -7.68
C TYR A 624 -28.44 -4.77 -6.97
N PRO A 625 -27.70 -5.07 -5.88
CA PRO A 625 -27.97 -6.24 -5.06
C PRO A 625 -29.28 -6.08 -4.30
N ARG A 626 -30.12 -7.12 -4.27
CA ARG A 626 -31.39 -7.13 -3.55
C ARG A 626 -31.14 -7.15 -2.05
N HIS A 627 -31.69 -6.17 -1.33
CA HIS A 627 -31.70 -6.15 0.14
C HIS A 627 -32.68 -7.19 0.69
N ASN A 628 -32.29 -8.47 0.63
CA ASN A 628 -33.03 -9.62 1.16
C ASN A 628 -32.95 -9.69 2.71
N PHE A 629 -33.29 -8.59 3.37
CA PHE A 629 -33.27 -8.39 4.82
C PHE A 629 -34.70 -8.28 5.38
N SER A 630 -34.90 -8.75 6.60
CA SER A 630 -36.15 -8.64 7.35
C SER A 630 -35.87 -8.56 8.85
N THR A 631 -36.66 -7.77 9.58
CA THR A 631 -36.49 -7.58 11.04
C THR A 631 -37.82 -7.67 11.77
N SER A 632 -37.76 -8.04 13.05
CA SER A 632 -38.90 -8.04 13.98
C SER A 632 -39.40 -6.62 14.25
N ARG A 633 -40.69 -6.48 14.62
CA ARG A 633 -41.31 -5.17 14.89
C ARG A 633 -40.61 -4.40 16.02
N GLU A 634 -40.09 -5.12 17.01
CA GLU A 634 -39.40 -4.55 18.19
C GLU A 634 -37.98 -4.05 17.89
N TRP A 635 -37.44 -4.41 16.72
CA TRP A 635 -36.10 -4.03 16.24
C TRP A 635 -36.12 -3.19 14.94
N LEU A 636 -37.31 -2.84 14.45
CA LEU A 636 -37.47 -1.87 13.38
C LEU A 636 -36.91 -0.51 13.83
N GLY A 637 -36.02 0.08 13.03
CA GLY A 637 -35.31 1.33 13.37
C GLY A 637 -34.13 1.16 14.35
N LYS A 638 -34.03 0.04 15.08
CA LYS A 638 -32.88 -0.24 15.97
C LYS A 638 -31.66 -0.76 15.22
N ILE A 639 -31.84 -1.30 14.02
CA ILE A 639 -30.76 -1.79 13.15
C ILE A 639 -30.59 -0.77 12.02
N GLN A 640 -29.51 0.01 12.08
CA GLN A 640 -29.18 1.04 11.08
C GLN A 640 -28.50 0.40 9.86
N SER A 641 -27.63 -0.59 10.06
CA SER A 641 -27.02 -1.38 9.00
C SER A 641 -26.76 -2.82 9.43
N LEU A 642 -26.98 -3.78 8.53
CA LEU A 642 -26.63 -5.18 8.73
C LEU A 642 -26.35 -5.83 7.38
N SER A 643 -25.10 -6.21 7.12
CA SER A 643 -24.67 -6.69 5.79
C SER A 643 -23.55 -7.73 5.84
N VAL A 644 -23.62 -8.74 4.97
CA VAL A 644 -22.57 -9.75 4.78
C VAL A 644 -21.92 -9.55 3.41
N ASN A 645 -20.60 -9.42 3.39
CA ASN A 645 -19.80 -9.24 2.18
C ASN A 645 -18.31 -9.59 2.44
N THR A 646 -17.42 -9.48 1.45
CA THR A 646 -15.97 -9.66 1.59
C THR A 646 -15.21 -8.33 1.65
N ASP A 647 -13.92 -8.40 1.98
CA ASP A 647 -12.98 -7.29 1.88
C ASP A 647 -13.36 -6.09 2.75
N TYR A 648 -13.73 -6.39 4.00
CA TYR A 648 -14.03 -5.40 5.03
C TYR A 648 -12.79 -4.62 5.46
N ASP A 649 -12.74 -3.35 5.11
CA ASP A 649 -11.71 -2.40 5.49
C ASP A 649 -11.95 -1.87 6.91
N GLN A 650 -11.17 -2.38 7.86
CA GLN A 650 -11.21 -1.96 9.27
C GLN A 650 -10.73 -0.51 9.50
N LYS A 651 -10.06 0.12 8.52
CA LYS A 651 -9.61 1.52 8.62
C LYS A 651 -10.80 2.46 8.44
N GLU A 652 -11.63 2.23 7.43
CA GLU A 652 -12.78 3.07 7.07
C GLU A 652 -14.15 2.51 7.47
N LYS A 653 -14.18 1.29 8.03
CA LYS A 653 -15.38 0.53 8.46
C LYS A 653 -16.36 0.20 7.32
N THR A 654 -15.86 -0.13 6.13
CA THR A 654 -16.71 -0.42 4.95
C THR A 654 -16.18 -1.61 4.15
N PHE A 655 -17.03 -2.20 3.30
CA PHE A 655 -16.62 -3.28 2.39
C PHE A 655 -16.07 -2.72 1.08
N ARG A 656 -14.95 -3.27 0.61
CA ARG A 656 -14.34 -2.88 -0.68
C ARG A 656 -14.87 -3.68 -1.87
N ASN A 657 -15.52 -4.83 -1.63
CA ASN A 657 -16.26 -5.59 -2.66
C ASN A 657 -17.61 -4.90 -2.96
N LEU A 658 -17.60 -3.88 -3.83
CA LEU A 658 -18.78 -3.07 -4.13
C LEU A 658 -19.87 -3.81 -4.93
N ILE A 659 -19.54 -4.92 -5.61
CA ILE A 659 -20.53 -5.74 -6.32
C ILE A 659 -21.25 -6.74 -5.40
N GLY A 660 -20.62 -7.16 -4.30
CA GLY A 660 -21.18 -8.15 -3.37
C GLY A 660 -21.04 -9.60 -3.83
N SER A 661 -20.08 -9.89 -4.71
CA SER A 661 -19.83 -11.24 -5.23
C SER A 661 -19.02 -12.07 -4.24
N ILE A 662 -19.63 -13.12 -3.67
CA ILE A 662 -18.98 -14.06 -2.75
C ILE A 662 -18.85 -15.40 -3.47
N GLY A 663 -17.63 -15.93 -3.60
CA GLY A 663 -17.34 -17.23 -4.22
C GLY A 663 -17.04 -18.35 -3.21
N PRO A 664 -16.75 -19.58 -3.67
CA PRO A 664 -16.49 -20.73 -2.80
C PRO A 664 -15.27 -20.55 -1.89
N TYR A 665 -14.24 -19.82 -2.32
CA TYR A 665 -13.02 -19.59 -1.54
C TYR A 665 -12.99 -18.21 -0.84
N SER A 666 -14.13 -17.52 -0.80
CA SER A 666 -14.26 -16.20 -0.18
C SER A 666 -14.37 -16.27 1.34
N TYR A 667 -13.92 -15.21 2.02
CA TYR A 667 -14.04 -15.07 3.47
C TYR A 667 -15.08 -14.00 3.82
N PRO A 668 -16.39 -14.34 3.87
CA PRO A 668 -17.44 -13.40 4.24
C PRO A 668 -17.25 -12.89 5.67
N VAL A 669 -17.68 -11.65 5.88
CA VAL A 669 -17.69 -10.94 7.16
C VAL A 669 -19.07 -10.28 7.29
N LEU A 670 -19.67 -10.36 8.47
CA LEU A 670 -20.84 -9.54 8.82
C LEU A 670 -20.33 -8.19 9.30
N SER A 671 -20.89 -7.09 8.80
CA SER A 671 -20.82 -5.76 9.41
C SER A 671 -22.18 -5.40 10.02
N TYR A 672 -22.16 -4.70 11.15
CA TYR A 672 -23.35 -4.24 11.86
C TYR A 672 -23.22 -2.80 12.36
N GLU A 673 -24.34 -2.08 12.33
CA GLU A 673 -24.50 -0.77 12.93
C GLU A 673 -25.88 -0.69 13.60
N PHE A 674 -25.86 -0.44 14.90
CA PHE A 674 -27.01 -0.44 15.78
C PHE A 674 -27.31 0.98 16.28
N ASP A 675 -28.58 1.28 16.49
CA ASP A 675 -29.01 2.58 17.00
C ASP A 675 -28.72 2.76 18.49
N THR A 676 -28.47 4.00 18.91
CA THR A 676 -28.28 4.39 20.32
C THR A 676 -29.48 4.07 21.23
N GLY A 677 -30.68 3.89 20.67
CA GLY A 677 -31.90 3.48 21.38
C GLY A 677 -32.01 1.98 21.70
N ILE A 678 -30.95 1.18 21.48
CA ILE A 678 -30.89 -0.20 21.95
C ILE A 678 -30.57 -0.25 23.45
N THR A 679 -31.37 -1.02 24.19
CA THR A 679 -31.09 -1.41 25.58
C THR A 679 -29.77 -2.17 25.64
N THR A 680 -28.79 -1.66 26.39
CA THR A 680 -27.51 -2.35 26.64
C THR A 680 -27.30 -2.58 28.14
N PRO A 681 -26.53 -3.61 28.56
CA PRO A 681 -25.87 -4.60 27.71
C PRO A 681 -26.84 -5.63 27.11
N GLN A 682 -26.64 -5.97 25.83
CA GLN A 682 -27.48 -6.95 25.10
C GLN A 682 -26.62 -8.06 24.52
N ASN A 683 -26.98 -9.32 24.78
CA ASN A 683 -26.36 -10.47 24.15
C ASN A 683 -27.07 -10.82 22.84
N LEU A 684 -26.32 -10.91 21.75
CA LEU A 684 -26.80 -11.33 20.44
C LEU A 684 -26.07 -12.58 19.96
N SER A 685 -26.82 -13.52 19.39
CA SER A 685 -26.30 -14.70 18.69
C SER A 685 -26.50 -14.53 17.19
N ILE A 686 -25.44 -14.77 16.42
CA ILE A 686 -25.42 -14.73 14.95
C ILE A 686 -25.26 -16.18 14.46
N LEU A 687 -26.31 -16.72 13.85
CA LEU A 687 -26.31 -18.07 13.28
C LEU A 687 -26.06 -17.98 11.78
N TRP A 688 -25.01 -18.65 11.31
CA TRP A 688 -24.72 -18.80 9.89
C TRP A 688 -25.24 -20.15 9.41
N VAL A 689 -26.09 -20.14 8.38
CA VAL A 689 -26.82 -21.33 7.91
C VAL A 689 -26.62 -21.48 6.40
N ASP A 690 -26.27 -22.69 5.99
CA ASP A 690 -25.95 -23.03 4.61
C ASP A 690 -27.22 -23.13 3.72
N PRO A 691 -27.07 -23.27 2.38
CA PRO A 691 -28.20 -23.37 1.45
C PRO A 691 -29.12 -24.59 1.66
N TYR A 692 -28.69 -25.59 2.45
CA TYR A 692 -29.47 -26.77 2.79
C TYR A 692 -30.15 -26.66 4.17
N GLY A 693 -30.08 -25.49 4.81
CA GLY A 693 -30.69 -25.21 6.11
C GLY A 693 -29.90 -25.74 7.31
N ARG A 694 -28.60 -26.02 7.14
CA ARG A 694 -27.73 -26.60 8.18
C ARG A 694 -26.89 -25.51 8.84
N LEU A 695 -26.72 -25.62 10.16
CA LEU A 695 -25.92 -24.68 10.93
C LEU A 695 -24.42 -24.87 10.61
N ALA A 696 -23.74 -23.80 10.22
CA ALA A 696 -22.33 -23.82 9.83
C ALA A 696 -21.41 -23.14 10.87
N GLU A 697 -21.88 -22.07 11.52
CA GLU A 697 -21.16 -21.32 12.55
C GLU A 697 -22.17 -20.61 13.48
N VAL A 698 -21.79 -20.39 14.75
CA VAL A 698 -22.50 -19.45 15.65
C VAL A 698 -21.50 -18.51 16.29
N ASN A 699 -21.68 -17.21 16.08
CA ASN A 699 -20.89 -16.18 16.75
C ASN A 699 -21.75 -15.46 17.79
N TYR A 700 -21.14 -15.10 18.92
CA TYR A 700 -21.79 -14.35 19.99
C TYR A 700 -21.17 -12.96 20.08
N ILE A 701 -22.00 -11.93 20.20
CA ILE A 701 -21.56 -10.55 20.48
C ILE A 701 -22.33 -10.00 21.68
N GLN A 702 -21.65 -9.19 22.49
CA GLN A 702 -22.22 -8.44 23.59
C GLN A 702 -22.18 -6.96 23.20
N LEU A 703 -23.34 -6.33 23.07
CA LEU A 703 -23.45 -4.89 22.82
C LEU A 703 -23.34 -4.12 24.13
N GLU A 704 -22.59 -3.02 24.06
CA GLU A 704 -22.38 -2.02 25.09
C GLU A 704 -22.57 -0.64 24.43
N GLU A 705 -22.81 0.42 25.20
CA GLU A 705 -23.07 1.78 24.68
C GLU A 705 -22.00 2.28 23.68
N MET A 706 -20.74 1.84 23.85
CA MET A 706 -19.61 2.21 23.00
C MET A 706 -19.32 1.23 21.83
N THR A 707 -20.06 0.12 21.70
CA THR A 707 -19.75 -0.97 20.75
C THR A 707 -20.85 -1.23 19.71
N LEU A 708 -21.79 -0.30 19.54
CA LEU A 708 -22.93 -0.39 18.62
C LEU A 708 -22.57 -0.53 17.12
N THR A 709 -21.34 -0.22 16.71
CA THR A 709 -20.84 -0.45 15.33
C THR A 709 -19.67 -1.43 15.33
N GLY A 710 -19.75 -2.50 14.55
CA GLY A 710 -18.71 -3.53 14.54
C GLY A 710 -18.81 -4.51 13.37
N TYR A 711 -18.03 -5.58 13.46
CA TYR A 711 -17.99 -6.64 12.46
C TYR A 711 -17.71 -8.00 13.11
N VAL A 712 -18.07 -9.08 12.42
CA VAL A 712 -17.86 -10.47 12.87
C VAL A 712 -17.31 -11.30 11.71
N LYS A 713 -16.18 -11.97 11.93
CA LYS A 713 -15.60 -12.93 10.98
C LYS A 713 -15.83 -14.38 11.48
N PRO A 714 -16.70 -15.17 10.83
CA PRO A 714 -16.92 -16.58 11.16
C PRO A 714 -15.66 -17.43 10.94
N GLN A 715 -15.58 -18.60 11.59
CA GLN A 715 -14.47 -19.56 11.42
C GLN A 715 -14.85 -20.71 10.47
N PHE A 716 -15.22 -20.36 9.23
CA PHE A 716 -15.45 -21.35 8.17
C PHE A 716 -14.14 -22.01 7.71
N ASN A 717 -14.23 -23.26 7.25
CA ASN A 717 -13.20 -23.88 6.43
C ASN A 717 -13.03 -23.14 5.09
N GLU A 718 -11.91 -23.35 4.41
CA GLU A 718 -11.49 -22.58 3.23
C GLU A 718 -12.40 -22.76 1.98
N HIS A 719 -13.48 -23.55 2.06
CA HIS A 719 -14.38 -23.84 0.95
C HIS A 719 -15.86 -23.81 1.38
N LEU A 720 -16.60 -22.84 0.86
CA LEU A 720 -18.02 -22.60 1.11
C LEU A 720 -18.90 -23.36 0.09
N ILE A 721 -20.04 -23.85 0.57
CA ILE A 721 -21.08 -24.42 -0.27
C ILE A 721 -21.72 -23.33 -1.13
N VAL A 722 -21.86 -23.58 -2.43
CA VAL A 722 -22.52 -22.67 -3.37
C VAL A 722 -24.05 -22.68 -3.21
N GLY A 723 -24.67 -21.51 -3.27
CA GLY A 723 -26.12 -21.33 -3.14
C GLY A 723 -26.52 -20.13 -2.29
N THR A 724 -27.79 -20.11 -1.86
CA THR A 724 -28.37 -19.04 -1.03
C THR A 724 -28.10 -19.33 0.44
N TRP A 725 -27.16 -18.61 1.05
CA TRP A 725 -26.91 -18.69 2.49
C TRP A 725 -27.89 -17.83 3.27
N HIS A 726 -28.09 -18.17 4.53
CA HIS A 726 -28.95 -17.46 5.46
C HIS A 726 -28.18 -17.07 6.72
N LEU A 727 -28.37 -15.84 7.19
CA LEU A 727 -27.88 -15.39 8.49
C LEU A 727 -29.06 -14.92 9.35
N PHE A 728 -29.10 -15.43 10.58
CA PHE A 728 -30.13 -15.11 11.56
C PHE A 728 -29.48 -14.41 12.77
N LEU A 729 -30.00 -13.24 13.12
CA LEU A 729 -29.63 -12.50 14.31
C LEU A 729 -30.69 -12.75 15.40
N VAL A 730 -30.25 -13.16 16.59
CA VAL A 730 -31.12 -13.59 17.69
C VAL A 730 -30.73 -12.82 18.97
N ALA A 731 -31.69 -12.15 19.61
CA ALA A 731 -31.54 -11.57 20.95
C ALA A 731 -32.39 -12.39 21.92
N ASP A 732 -31.82 -12.79 23.06
CA ASP A 732 -32.54 -13.47 24.16
C ASP A 732 -33.45 -14.64 23.72
N SER A 733 -32.99 -15.39 22.71
CA SER A 733 -33.66 -16.52 22.04
C SER A 733 -34.79 -16.16 21.06
N LEU A 734 -35.11 -14.87 20.86
CA LEU A 734 -36.05 -14.37 19.86
C LEU A 734 -35.34 -14.00 18.54
N LEU A 735 -35.93 -14.37 17.40
CA LEU A 735 -35.41 -14.03 16.08
C LEU A 735 -35.62 -12.53 15.80
N VAL A 736 -34.52 -11.76 15.83
CA VAL A 736 -34.49 -10.31 15.65
C VAL A 736 -34.45 -9.91 14.19
N ALA A 737 -33.60 -10.58 13.39
CA ALA A 737 -33.48 -10.31 11.96
C ALA A 737 -33.02 -11.54 11.17
N LYS A 738 -33.40 -11.58 9.89
CA LYS A 738 -32.94 -12.57 8.91
C LYS A 738 -32.44 -11.83 7.67
N MET A 739 -31.29 -12.25 7.15
CA MET A 739 -30.83 -11.89 5.80
C MET A 739 -30.50 -13.13 4.97
N ASN A 740 -30.47 -12.97 3.64
CA ASN A 740 -29.95 -13.96 2.70
C ASN A 740 -28.76 -13.37 1.91
N PHE A 741 -27.75 -14.17 1.60
CA PHE A 741 -26.65 -13.79 0.69
C PHE A 741 -26.28 -14.92 -0.27
N LEU A 742 -25.70 -14.60 -1.43
CA LEU A 742 -25.32 -15.57 -2.45
C LEU A 742 -23.84 -15.93 -2.36
N VAL A 743 -23.54 -17.22 -2.17
CA VAL A 743 -22.25 -17.79 -2.56
C VAL A 743 -22.41 -18.33 -3.98
N THR A 744 -21.87 -17.63 -4.98
CA THR A 744 -22.02 -18.03 -6.39
C THR A 744 -21.15 -19.25 -6.71
N PRO A 745 -21.64 -20.20 -7.52
CA PRO A 745 -20.75 -21.07 -8.28
C PRO A 745 -19.87 -20.22 -9.20
N LEU A 746 -18.66 -20.69 -9.50
CA LEU A 746 -17.74 -20.04 -10.43
C LEU A 746 -17.85 -20.64 -11.83
N ALA A 747 -18.06 -19.76 -12.83
CA ALA A 747 -17.89 -20.06 -14.26
C ALA A 747 -16.48 -19.72 -14.77
N TYR A 748 -15.65 -19.10 -13.93
CA TYR A 748 -14.29 -18.68 -14.25
C TYR A 748 -13.29 -19.19 -13.20
N TRP A 749 -12.06 -19.43 -13.64
CA TRP A 749 -10.92 -19.78 -12.79
C TRP A 749 -9.66 -19.13 -13.34
N LYS A 750 -9.04 -18.24 -12.56
CA LYS A 750 -7.88 -17.41 -12.94
C LYS A 750 -8.15 -16.60 -14.21
N ASN A 751 -9.30 -15.91 -14.26
CA ASN A 751 -9.81 -15.12 -15.39
C ASN A 751 -10.06 -15.90 -16.70
N LYS A 752 -10.13 -17.24 -16.67
CA LYS A 752 -10.48 -18.09 -17.82
C LYS A 752 -11.77 -18.83 -17.56
N LYS A 753 -12.58 -19.09 -18.60
CA LYS A 753 -13.78 -19.92 -18.44
C LYS A 753 -13.38 -21.32 -17.95
N ILE A 754 -14.05 -21.79 -16.89
CA ILE A 754 -13.69 -22.99 -16.15
C ILE A 754 -13.96 -24.25 -16.99
N ASP A 755 -13.08 -25.25 -16.89
CA ASP A 755 -13.29 -26.57 -17.50
C ASP A 755 -14.23 -27.44 -16.66
N PRO A 756 -14.90 -28.48 -17.23
CA PRO A 756 -15.91 -29.27 -16.51
C PRO A 756 -15.39 -30.11 -15.34
N GLU A 757 -14.08 -30.39 -15.26
CA GLU A 757 -13.49 -31.15 -14.15
C GLU A 757 -13.18 -30.21 -12.98
N ARG A 758 -12.49 -29.10 -13.26
CA ARG A 758 -12.27 -28.02 -12.29
C ARG A 758 -13.58 -27.44 -11.78
N ALA A 759 -14.62 -27.35 -12.62
CA ALA A 759 -15.95 -26.90 -12.22
C ALA A 759 -16.59 -27.79 -11.15
N LYS A 760 -16.32 -29.10 -11.14
CA LYS A 760 -16.79 -30.01 -10.10
C LYS A 760 -16.01 -29.79 -8.81
N GLU A 761 -14.68 -29.77 -8.89
CA GLU A 761 -13.79 -29.54 -7.73
C GLU A 761 -14.07 -28.19 -7.03
N VAL A 762 -14.29 -27.12 -7.81
CA VAL A 762 -14.48 -25.76 -7.29
C VAL A 762 -15.88 -25.53 -6.73
N ASN A 763 -16.92 -26.17 -7.27
CA ASN A 763 -18.31 -25.90 -6.89
C ASN A 763 -18.96 -26.96 -5.99
N ASN A 764 -18.40 -28.17 -5.89
CA ASN A 764 -18.84 -29.19 -4.92
C ASN A 764 -17.95 -29.15 -3.66
N ALA A 765 -18.39 -28.43 -2.62
CA ALA A 765 -17.76 -28.45 -1.29
C ALA A 765 -18.21 -29.67 -0.46
N SER A 766 -17.31 -30.27 0.32
CA SER A 766 -17.65 -31.39 1.21
C SER A 766 -18.40 -30.94 2.47
N VAL A 767 -19.24 -31.85 2.98
CA VAL A 767 -20.08 -31.67 4.17
C VAL A 767 -19.31 -31.78 5.48
N ASP A 768 -18.15 -32.46 5.48
CA ASP A 768 -17.35 -32.78 6.69
C ASP A 768 -16.59 -31.56 7.27
N SER A 769 -17.10 -30.36 7.04
CA SER A 769 -16.37 -29.08 7.09
C SER A 769 -16.86 -28.09 8.16
N TYR A 770 -17.94 -28.39 8.89
CA TYR A 770 -18.49 -27.52 9.93
C TYR A 770 -18.20 -28.06 11.33
N HIS A 771 -17.45 -27.29 12.14
CA HIS A 771 -17.07 -27.64 13.50
C HIS A 771 -18.14 -27.28 14.56
N ILE A 772 -19.39 -27.70 14.32
CA ILE A 772 -20.53 -27.49 15.22
C ILE A 772 -20.67 -28.68 16.19
N THR A 773 -20.86 -28.41 17.48
CA THR A 773 -21.14 -29.46 18.48
C THR A 773 -22.61 -29.91 18.43
N GLU A 774 -22.88 -31.15 18.83
CA GLU A 774 -24.25 -31.67 18.93
C GLU A 774 -25.12 -30.80 19.87
N GLU A 775 -24.55 -30.27 20.95
CA GLU A 775 -25.22 -29.35 21.87
C GLU A 775 -25.66 -28.05 21.19
N MET A 776 -24.80 -27.46 20.35
CA MET A 776 -25.12 -26.24 19.59
C MET A 776 -26.20 -26.51 18.54
N ASN A 777 -26.12 -27.64 17.83
CA ASN A 777 -27.17 -28.07 16.91
C ASN A 777 -28.50 -28.28 17.63
N LYS A 778 -28.49 -28.98 18.78
CA LYS A 778 -29.69 -29.23 19.59
C LYS A 778 -30.32 -27.93 20.09
N LYS A 779 -29.51 -27.00 20.62
CA LYS A 779 -29.95 -25.67 21.10
C LYS A 779 -30.72 -24.89 20.02
N TRP A 780 -30.20 -24.85 18.79
CA TRP A 780 -30.78 -24.04 17.71
C TRP A 780 -31.78 -24.78 16.82
N SER A 781 -31.89 -26.11 16.95
CA SER A 781 -32.76 -26.96 16.13
C SER A 781 -34.23 -26.52 16.06
N HIS A 782 -34.82 -26.06 17.16
CA HIS A 782 -36.21 -25.57 17.18
C HIS A 782 -36.38 -24.30 16.32
N LEU A 783 -35.47 -23.33 16.43
CA LEU A 783 -35.50 -22.11 15.64
C LEU A 783 -35.29 -22.42 14.15
N LEU A 784 -34.31 -23.26 13.83
CA LEU A 784 -34.04 -23.67 12.45
C LEU A 784 -35.19 -24.48 11.83
N ASN A 785 -35.85 -25.36 12.58
CA ASN A 785 -37.03 -26.08 12.08
C ASN A 785 -38.28 -25.20 11.94
N SER A 786 -38.37 -24.08 12.66
CA SER A 786 -39.47 -23.10 12.47
C SER A 786 -39.34 -22.30 11.17
N VAL A 787 -38.13 -22.22 10.60
CA VAL A 787 -37.88 -21.54 9.32
C VAL A 787 -38.05 -22.55 8.19
N ASN A 788 -39.08 -22.38 7.36
CA ASN A 788 -39.37 -23.31 6.28
C ASN A 788 -38.38 -23.17 5.11
N PHE A 789 -37.30 -23.95 5.13
CA PHE A 789 -36.31 -24.03 4.05
C PHE A 789 -36.85 -24.90 2.89
N TYR A 790 -37.38 -24.26 1.85
CA TYR A 790 -38.03 -24.90 0.70
C TYR A 790 -37.12 -25.80 -0.17
N GLU A 791 -35.80 -25.81 0.03
CA GLU A 791 -34.83 -26.58 -0.77
C GLU A 791 -34.25 -27.79 0.02
N ARG A 792 -35.04 -28.39 0.94
CA ARG A 792 -34.72 -29.67 1.62
C ARG A 792 -34.84 -30.90 0.67
N THR A 793 -33.96 -31.02 -0.31
CA THR A 793 -33.89 -32.18 -1.22
C THR A 793 -32.46 -32.64 -1.50
N THR A 794 -32.24 -33.96 -1.34
CA THR A 794 -31.14 -34.83 -1.81
C THR A 794 -29.76 -34.22 -2.16
N HIS A 795 -28.74 -34.69 -1.43
CA HIS A 795 -27.32 -34.34 -1.60
C HIS A 795 -26.72 -34.60 -3.00
N MET A 796 -25.79 -33.72 -3.38
CA MET A 796 -24.73 -33.86 -4.41
C MET A 796 -25.16 -34.14 -5.86
N THR A 797 -25.94 -35.17 -6.13
CA THR A 797 -26.34 -35.57 -7.49
C THR A 797 -26.97 -34.40 -8.26
N ASP A 798 -27.80 -33.62 -7.58
CA ASP A 798 -28.49 -32.47 -8.13
C ASP A 798 -27.55 -31.33 -8.55
N ASN A 799 -26.38 -31.19 -7.90
CA ASN A 799 -25.35 -30.21 -8.29
C ASN A 799 -24.47 -30.76 -9.41
N GLU A 800 -24.09 -32.05 -9.37
CA GLU A 800 -23.37 -32.68 -10.48
C GLU A 800 -24.18 -32.63 -11.78
N ILE A 801 -25.50 -32.88 -11.71
CA ILE A 801 -26.40 -32.72 -12.84
C ILE A 801 -26.39 -31.28 -13.36
N LYS A 802 -26.47 -30.25 -12.49
CA LYS A 802 -26.44 -28.84 -12.91
C LYS A 802 -25.10 -28.44 -13.56
N ILE A 803 -23.98 -28.86 -12.98
CA ILE A 803 -22.63 -28.60 -13.51
C ILE A 803 -22.43 -29.28 -14.87
N ASN A 804 -22.93 -30.51 -15.05
CA ASN A 804 -22.83 -31.24 -16.32
C ASN A 804 -23.83 -30.77 -17.39
N SER A 805 -25.01 -30.24 -17.02
CA SER A 805 -26.08 -29.88 -17.96
C SER A 805 -25.98 -28.44 -18.48
N ASN A 806 -25.95 -27.44 -17.60
CA ASN A 806 -25.64 -26.05 -17.96
C ASN A 806 -25.29 -25.20 -16.73
N LEU A 807 -23.99 -25.05 -16.46
CA LEU A 807 -23.47 -24.23 -15.35
C LEU A 807 -23.89 -22.75 -15.44
N ASP A 808 -23.87 -22.15 -16.64
CA ASP A 808 -24.21 -20.74 -16.83
C ASP A 808 -25.68 -20.46 -16.49
N GLN A 809 -26.61 -21.35 -16.89
CA GLN A 809 -28.04 -21.22 -16.55
C GLN A 809 -28.31 -21.37 -15.04
N TRP A 810 -27.54 -22.21 -14.34
CA TRP A 810 -27.66 -22.35 -12.88
C TRP A 810 -27.20 -21.07 -12.15
N ILE A 811 -26.09 -20.49 -12.59
CA ILE A 811 -25.58 -19.20 -12.09
C ILE A 811 -26.61 -18.09 -12.38
N ASP A 812 -27.13 -17.99 -13.60
CA ASP A 812 -28.12 -16.98 -13.98
C ASP A 812 -29.38 -17.04 -13.11
N LYS A 813 -29.88 -18.26 -12.80
CA LYS A 813 -31.01 -18.46 -11.88
C LYS A 813 -30.69 -18.05 -10.43
N LEU A 814 -29.44 -18.17 -9.97
CA LEU A 814 -29.02 -17.76 -8.63
C LEU A 814 -28.78 -16.24 -8.53
N VAL A 815 -28.17 -15.65 -9.55
CA VAL A 815 -27.92 -14.20 -9.65
C VAL A 815 -29.25 -13.44 -9.77
N GLN A 816 -30.22 -13.93 -10.56
CA GLN A 816 -31.55 -13.32 -10.68
C GLN A 816 -32.34 -13.30 -9.34
N LYS A 817 -32.09 -14.25 -8.42
CA LYS A 817 -32.65 -14.24 -7.05
C LYS A 817 -32.03 -13.13 -6.14
N HIS A 818 -30.88 -12.59 -6.50
CA HIS A 818 -30.05 -11.73 -5.62
C HIS A 818 -29.69 -10.36 -6.20
N TYR A 819 -29.90 -10.13 -7.49
CA TYR A 819 -29.65 -8.86 -8.15
C TYR A 819 -30.90 -8.40 -8.91
N GLU A 820 -31.10 -7.09 -9.00
CA GLU A 820 -32.19 -6.45 -9.72
C GLU A 820 -31.63 -5.61 -10.87
N ILE A 821 -32.19 -5.78 -12.07
CA ILE A 821 -31.87 -4.98 -13.25
C ILE A 821 -32.86 -3.82 -13.29
N ASP A 822 -32.41 -2.61 -12.95
CA ASP A 822 -33.23 -1.39 -12.91
C ASP A 822 -33.40 -0.83 -14.33
N LYS A 823 -32.36 -0.17 -14.84
CA LYS A 823 -32.40 0.60 -16.10
C LYS A 823 -31.43 0.02 -17.12
N ILE A 824 -31.76 0.17 -18.41
CA ILE A 824 -30.92 -0.24 -19.53
C ILE A 824 -30.89 0.93 -20.52
N CYS A 825 -29.70 1.26 -21.04
CA CYS A 825 -29.51 2.27 -22.08
C CYS A 825 -28.74 1.68 -23.27
N ASN A 826 -28.87 2.33 -24.42
CA ASN A 826 -28.24 1.92 -25.67
C ASN A 826 -27.02 2.83 -25.98
N VAL A 827 -25.91 2.24 -26.41
CA VAL A 827 -24.69 2.99 -26.72
C VAL A 827 -24.68 3.44 -28.18
N ASN A 828 -24.90 2.51 -29.12
CA ASN A 828 -24.63 2.71 -30.55
C ASN A 828 -25.84 2.47 -31.47
N ASP A 829 -26.84 1.72 -31.05
CA ASP A 829 -27.97 1.29 -31.91
C ASP A 829 -29.16 2.27 -31.82
N THR A 830 -30.08 2.18 -32.78
CA THR A 830 -31.33 2.95 -32.85
C THR A 830 -32.58 2.07 -33.00
N GLU A 831 -32.44 0.76 -33.25
CA GLU A 831 -33.57 -0.16 -33.39
C GLU A 831 -34.18 -0.56 -32.04
N LEU A 832 -33.33 -0.81 -31.03
CA LEU A 832 -33.79 -0.98 -29.65
C LEU A 832 -34.36 0.35 -29.13
N LYS A 833 -35.65 0.35 -28.75
CA LYS A 833 -36.42 1.49 -28.20
C LYS A 833 -35.97 1.87 -26.78
N LEU A 834 -34.69 2.15 -26.60
CA LEU A 834 -34.02 2.49 -25.34
C LEU A 834 -33.42 3.90 -25.42
N GLN A 835 -33.31 4.57 -24.29
CA GLN A 835 -32.62 5.86 -24.21
C GLN A 835 -31.12 5.70 -24.51
N LYS A 836 -30.53 6.64 -25.25
CA LYS A 836 -29.07 6.65 -25.46
C LYS A 836 -28.34 6.89 -24.15
N CYS A 837 -27.31 6.10 -23.85
CA CYS A 837 -26.58 6.14 -22.59
C CYS A 837 -26.04 7.53 -22.21
N ILE A 838 -25.46 8.25 -23.18
CA ILE A 838 -24.99 9.63 -23.04
C ILE A 838 -26.08 10.65 -22.63
N ASN A 839 -27.36 10.34 -22.86
CA ASN A 839 -28.49 11.18 -22.47
C ASN A 839 -29.07 10.82 -21.10
N THR A 840 -28.52 9.83 -20.38
CA THR A 840 -28.93 9.47 -19.02
C THR A 840 -28.16 10.28 -17.97
N TYR A 841 -28.52 10.14 -16.68
CA TYR A 841 -27.78 10.71 -15.54
C TYR A 841 -26.93 9.67 -14.77
N TRP A 842 -27.01 8.40 -15.14
CA TRP A 842 -26.50 7.26 -14.37
C TRP A 842 -25.46 6.43 -15.13
N SER A 843 -25.48 6.45 -16.46
CA SER A 843 -24.52 5.72 -17.29
C SER A 843 -23.10 6.20 -17.07
N SER A 844 -22.12 5.29 -17.13
CA SER A 844 -20.70 5.67 -17.14
C SER A 844 -20.36 6.52 -18.37
N LEU A 845 -21.13 6.37 -19.45
CA LEU A 845 -21.00 7.10 -20.71
C LEU A 845 -21.80 8.42 -20.71
N SER A 846 -22.39 8.82 -19.58
CA SER A 846 -23.01 10.14 -19.42
C SER A 846 -21.95 11.23 -19.18
N PRO A 847 -22.21 12.51 -19.57
CA PRO A 847 -21.25 13.59 -19.39
C PRO A 847 -20.92 13.85 -17.91
N ASP A 848 -19.67 13.55 -17.53
CA ASP A 848 -19.10 13.76 -16.20
C ASP A 848 -18.16 14.97 -16.23
N THR A 849 -18.77 16.16 -16.24
CA THR A 849 -18.11 17.43 -16.62
C THR A 849 -16.93 17.84 -15.73
N LYS A 850 -16.86 17.32 -14.49
CA LYS A 850 -15.73 17.55 -13.59
C LYS A 850 -14.49 16.73 -13.96
N ALA A 851 -14.65 15.59 -14.62
CA ALA A 851 -13.57 14.69 -15.04
C ALA A 851 -13.29 14.71 -16.56
N ASP A 852 -13.95 15.58 -17.33
CA ASP A 852 -13.78 15.68 -18.79
C ASP A 852 -12.56 16.51 -19.20
N ILE A 853 -11.49 15.80 -19.60
CA ILE A 853 -10.22 16.38 -20.04
C ILE A 853 -10.17 16.71 -21.54
N ASN A 854 -11.23 16.47 -22.32
CA ASN A 854 -11.14 16.55 -23.80
C ASN A 854 -11.10 17.98 -24.34
N ASN A 855 -11.61 18.96 -23.59
CA ASN A 855 -11.74 20.37 -24.00
C ASN A 855 -10.71 21.28 -23.31
N LEU A 856 -9.45 20.82 -23.21
CA LEU A 856 -8.35 21.51 -22.52
C LEU A 856 -7.57 22.53 -23.38
N CYS A 857 -7.74 22.51 -24.71
CA CYS A 857 -6.98 23.30 -25.68
C CYS A 857 -7.91 24.12 -26.59
#